data_AF-A0A1F3DEZ5-F1
#
_entry.id   AF-A0A1F3DEZ5-F1
#
_cell.length_a   1.000
_cell.length_b   1.000
_cell.length_c   1.000
_cell.angle_alpha   90.00
_cell.angle_beta   90.00
_cell.angle_gamma   90.00
#
_symmetry.space_group_name_H-M   'P 1'
#
loop_
_entity.id
_entity.type
_entity.pdbx_description
1 polymer ?
#
loop_
_entity_poly.entity_id
_entity_poly.type
_entity_poly.pdbx_seq_one_letter_code
_entity_poly.pdbx_strand_id
1 'polypeptide(L)'
;MEMNRRSFFKRSIFTLGTAIIVFGFPDVAWAEKKKFKTTLTKETTTICPYCGVGCGLIVSTRDGKIINIEGDANHPINEGALCSKGSALFQVVSNERRLNSVLYRAPGSSKWEKKDWTWALEKIAKNIKDTRERTFVKEKDGKIVNRTDGIAQLGGAAHDTEECYLLSKFARALGIYWLDHQARLCHSSTVAALAASFGRGAMTNHYNDLQNSDVIMVMGSNIVEMHPMAARWIMKAKEKGAKIISSDPRFTRTSSIADIYTQFRSGTDIAYVGGMINYALQHDRIQKNYVLNSTNASFIINDKYSFNDGLFAGYNPEKRNYDKSLWKYDLDADGIPKRDNTLQDPRCVFQLMKKHYQRYDVDTVCNITGVNKEKYLEVCDLFTSTYPEDKSATWCYAMGSTQHTIGTQYIRSYSVIQLLLGNIGIAGGGINALRGESNVQASTDMALLYHILPGYLTAPSPDDVDLKTYIEKYTPKSNDKKSANWWGNYSKYITSLLKAWWGENAQKDTEGGFCYNYLPKKSGLHDHMQIFENMYKGKIEGLIAWGQNPAVGGPNSEKERKALDKLKWLVVAELWETETAQFWKRPGVNSADIKTEVFLLPACSSVEKEGSVSNSGRWAQWRYAAIHPGDADWHGDARSDLWIVDALFKGIKKEYQKTAGVFPDPILKLNWNYGTGDEIDVNKEPSAHFVASEINGYFIENGQRKGQVPGFAKLMNDGTTACGNWVYCAGYVNWSDTEGKDKTAPNYVKNELGEFSNRYAKRIAEKDEPKAQQLIAEGRAPGMNLNWSWCWPVNRRILYNRASVDSEGKPLNPKRWVIRWNPALAEGKGAFEGDVPDGPWAPSEKYPFIMCEEGVGRLFSAKPNEGPFPEHYEPLESPVLKNPFSGQMINPVIVLFHQGDALNKELNTIGTSAQFPIVATTMRVTEHWQAGAMTRNLPWQAELVPDLFVEISEELASEKSIKNGDKVAVSSARGKISAYALVTRRLEPLVIMDGTTKRKIHQVAIPWCFGYAGIATGDSANLLTPHVGDGNTNIPEYKTFLCNIKKA
;
A
#
# COMPACT_ATOMS: atom_id res chain seq x y z
N MET A 1 19.66 -43.17 63.81
CA MET A 1 18.50 -43.34 64.72
C MET A 1 17.28 -42.83 63.96
N GLU A 2 16.39 -43.72 63.52
CA GLU A 2 15.30 -43.41 62.59
C GLU A 2 14.19 -42.56 63.23
N MET A 3 13.79 -41.48 62.55
CA MET A 3 12.75 -40.55 62.99
C MET A 3 11.38 -41.04 62.48
N ASN A 4 10.48 -41.45 63.37
CA ASN A 4 9.15 -41.93 62.97
C ASN A 4 8.08 -40.82 62.95
N ARG A 5 7.02 -41.03 62.15
CA ARG A 5 5.87 -40.12 61.94
C ARG A 5 5.25 -39.56 63.24
N ARG A 6 5.28 -40.29 64.35
CA ARG A 6 4.69 -39.86 65.63
C ARG A 6 5.54 -38.80 66.34
N SER A 7 6.86 -38.84 66.14
CA SER A 7 7.80 -37.86 66.69
C SER A 7 7.77 -36.52 65.93
N PHE A 8 7.47 -36.55 64.62
CA PHE A 8 7.24 -35.37 63.79
C PHE A 8 5.96 -34.61 64.21
N PHE A 9 4.83 -35.30 64.36
CA PHE A 9 3.55 -34.67 64.73
C PHE A 9 3.57 -33.97 66.10
N LYS A 10 4.28 -34.53 67.11
CA LYS A 10 4.38 -33.89 68.42
C LYS A 10 5.20 -32.59 68.39
N ARG A 11 6.18 -32.45 67.50
CA ARG A 11 6.94 -31.20 67.33
C ARG A 11 6.18 -30.16 66.52
N SER A 12 5.40 -30.56 65.51
CA SER A 12 4.62 -29.63 64.67
C SER A 12 3.48 -28.92 65.42
N ILE A 13 2.88 -29.57 66.43
CA ILE A 13 1.78 -28.96 67.21
C ILE A 13 2.31 -27.89 68.18
N PHE A 14 3.53 -28.06 68.71
CA PHE A 14 4.11 -27.10 69.65
C PHE A 14 4.57 -25.79 68.98
N THR A 15 4.96 -25.83 67.71
CA THR A 15 5.29 -24.64 66.91
C THR A 15 4.05 -23.86 66.45
N LEU A 16 2.88 -24.51 66.35
CA LEU A 16 1.64 -23.85 65.93
C LEU A 16 1.02 -23.00 67.07
N GLY A 17 1.11 -23.48 68.32
CA GLY A 17 0.53 -22.80 69.47
C GLY A 17 1.23 -21.51 69.89
N THR A 18 2.54 -21.38 69.64
CA THR A 18 3.32 -20.17 69.98
C THR A 18 3.17 -19.06 68.94
N ALA A 19 2.83 -19.37 67.68
CA ALA A 19 2.63 -18.36 66.64
C ALA A 19 1.31 -17.57 66.81
N ILE A 20 0.24 -18.23 67.27
CA ILE A 20 -1.10 -17.61 67.40
C ILE A 20 -1.16 -16.59 68.54
N ILE A 21 -0.34 -16.75 69.59
CA ILE A 21 -0.30 -15.84 70.75
C ILE A 21 0.56 -14.59 70.48
N VAL A 22 1.54 -14.67 69.57
CA VAL A 22 2.47 -13.55 69.26
C VAL A 22 1.98 -12.67 68.10
N PHE A 23 1.19 -13.20 67.16
CA PHE A 23 0.80 -12.48 65.94
C PHE A 23 -0.68 -12.08 65.85
N GLY A 24 -1.48 -12.35 66.90
CA GLY A 24 -2.94 -12.24 66.81
C GLY A 24 -3.53 -13.22 65.80
N PHE A 25 -4.85 -13.35 65.76
CA PHE A 25 -5.47 -13.89 64.55
C PHE A 25 -5.13 -12.91 63.43
N PRO A 26 -4.50 -13.34 62.32
CA PRO A 26 -4.54 -12.51 61.13
C PRO A 26 -6.02 -12.26 60.86
N ASP A 27 -6.41 -10.99 60.73
CA ASP A 27 -7.66 -10.64 60.08
C ASP A 27 -7.77 -11.56 58.87
N VAL A 28 -8.90 -12.28 58.77
CA VAL A 28 -9.15 -13.12 57.61
C VAL A 28 -9.17 -12.15 56.44
N ALA A 29 -8.02 -11.99 55.79
CA ALA A 29 -7.90 -11.21 54.58
C ALA A 29 -8.72 -11.99 53.57
N TRP A 30 -9.99 -11.60 53.43
CA TRP A 30 -10.74 -11.88 52.23
C TRP A 30 -9.85 -11.37 51.11
N ALA A 31 -9.17 -12.27 50.41
CA ALA A 31 -8.57 -11.96 49.14
C ALA A 31 -9.75 -11.62 48.23
N GLU A 32 -10.23 -10.37 48.30
CA GLU A 32 -11.19 -9.84 47.38
C GLU A 32 -10.48 -9.90 46.03
N LYS A 33 -10.77 -10.97 45.26
CA LYS A 33 -10.26 -11.10 43.90
C LYS A 33 -10.70 -9.85 43.19
N LYS A 34 -9.76 -8.93 42.91
CA LYS A 34 -10.03 -7.73 42.11
C LYS A 34 -10.77 -8.20 40.86
N LYS A 35 -12.04 -7.82 40.73
CA LYS A 35 -12.82 -8.14 39.54
C LYS A 35 -12.07 -7.57 38.33
N PHE A 36 -11.97 -8.34 37.25
CA PHE A 36 -11.36 -7.83 36.02
C PHE A 36 -12.06 -6.54 35.61
N LYS A 37 -11.31 -5.52 35.20
CA LYS A 37 -11.88 -4.22 34.79
C LYS A 37 -12.92 -4.36 33.66
N THR A 38 -12.79 -5.41 32.84
CA THR A 38 -13.67 -5.77 31.71
C THR A 38 -14.89 -6.61 32.12
N THR A 39 -15.07 -6.93 33.41
CA THR A 39 -16.28 -7.65 33.87
C THR A 39 -17.52 -6.80 33.56
N LEU A 40 -18.57 -7.32 32.90
CA LEU A 40 -19.75 -6.54 32.50
C LEU A 40 -19.44 -5.37 31.52
N THR A 41 -18.49 -5.53 30.61
CA THR A 41 -18.35 -4.65 29.44
C THR A 41 -19.01 -5.26 28.22
N LYS A 42 -19.51 -4.43 27.30
CA LYS A 42 -19.82 -4.83 25.92
C LYS A 42 -18.51 -4.99 25.14
N GLU A 43 -18.38 -6.06 24.37
CA GLU A 43 -17.23 -6.26 23.49
C GLU A 43 -17.61 -5.96 22.04
N THR A 44 -16.77 -5.17 21.37
CA THR A 44 -16.90 -4.84 19.95
C THR A 44 -15.61 -5.18 19.23
N THR A 45 -15.70 -5.81 18.05
CA THR A 45 -14.52 -6.12 17.24
C THR A 45 -14.19 -5.01 16.25
N THR A 46 -12.91 -4.67 16.12
CA THR A 46 -12.42 -3.69 15.14
C THR A 46 -11.08 -4.13 14.55
N ILE A 47 -10.51 -3.35 13.64
CA ILE A 47 -9.24 -3.62 12.96
C ILE A 47 -8.26 -2.47 13.24
N CYS A 48 -7.02 -2.84 13.55
CA CYS A 48 -5.93 -1.91 13.83
C CYS A 48 -5.72 -0.88 12.69
N PRO A 49 -5.68 0.43 12.98
CA PRO A 49 -5.64 1.49 11.96
C PRO A 49 -4.23 1.89 11.50
N TYR A 50 -3.20 1.14 11.89
CA TYR A 50 -1.81 1.49 11.58
C TYR A 50 -1.35 0.83 10.28
N CYS A 51 -0.56 -0.24 10.36
CA CYS A 51 0.04 -0.87 9.18
C CYS A 51 -0.91 -1.83 8.45
N GLY A 52 -0.57 -2.18 7.21
CA GLY A 52 -1.31 -3.08 6.33
C GLY A 52 -1.30 -4.56 6.76
N VAL A 53 -1.04 -4.88 8.03
CA VAL A 53 -1.22 -6.24 8.57
C VAL A 53 -2.70 -6.56 8.77
N GLY A 54 -3.47 -5.60 9.31
CA GLY A 54 -4.89 -5.78 9.60
C GLY A 54 -5.13 -6.69 10.81
N CYS A 55 -4.49 -6.40 11.94
CA CYS A 55 -4.70 -7.13 13.20
C CYS A 55 -6.12 -6.89 13.74
N GLY A 56 -6.78 -7.95 14.20
CA GLY A 56 -8.06 -7.85 14.90
C GLY A 56 -7.89 -7.36 16.33
N LEU A 57 -8.86 -6.58 16.78
CA LEU A 57 -8.91 -5.95 18.09
C LEU A 57 -10.27 -6.20 18.75
N ILE A 58 -10.29 -6.27 20.08
CA ILE A 58 -11.49 -6.23 20.92
C ILE A 58 -11.47 -4.92 21.70
N VAL A 59 -12.59 -4.19 21.66
CA VAL A 59 -12.82 -2.97 22.44
C VAL A 59 -13.88 -3.28 23.49
N SER A 60 -13.53 -3.10 24.77
CA SER A 60 -14.42 -3.31 25.90
C SER A 60 -15.03 -1.97 26.34
N THR A 61 -16.35 -1.83 26.29
CA THR A 61 -17.06 -0.60 26.65
C THR A 61 -18.06 -0.77 27.79
N ARG A 62 -18.27 0.26 28.61
CA ARG A 62 -19.31 0.34 29.65
C ARG A 62 -19.79 1.78 29.78
N ASP A 63 -21.09 1.99 29.81
CA ASP A 63 -21.72 3.31 29.99
C ASP A 63 -21.17 4.39 29.02
N GLY A 64 -20.97 4.01 27.75
CA GLY A 64 -20.41 4.89 26.72
C GLY A 64 -18.92 5.20 26.86
N LYS A 65 -18.19 4.51 27.75
CA LYS A 65 -16.74 4.64 27.94
C LYS A 65 -15.98 3.43 27.46
N ILE A 66 -14.82 3.64 26.86
CA ILE A 66 -13.86 2.59 26.52
C ILE A 66 -13.03 2.27 27.77
N ILE A 67 -13.04 1.01 28.19
CA ILE A 67 -12.32 0.52 29.37
C ILE A 67 -11.01 -0.17 28.99
N ASN A 68 -10.98 -0.81 27.81
CA ASN A 68 -9.83 -1.54 27.32
C ASN A 68 -9.86 -1.67 25.79
N ILE A 69 -8.67 -1.73 25.18
CA ILE A 69 -8.47 -2.20 23.81
C ILE A 69 -7.35 -3.23 23.84
N GLU A 70 -7.62 -4.42 23.31
CA GLU A 70 -6.63 -5.50 23.22
C GLU A 70 -6.77 -6.29 21.91
N GLY A 71 -5.90 -7.27 21.68
CA GLY A 71 -5.92 -8.06 20.46
C GLY A 71 -7.01 -9.13 20.48
N ASP A 72 -7.63 -9.36 19.33
CA ASP A 72 -8.62 -10.42 19.14
C ASP A 72 -7.93 -11.79 19.02
N ALA A 73 -8.11 -12.64 20.04
CA ALA A 73 -7.55 -13.98 20.11
C ALA A 73 -8.06 -14.93 19.00
N ASN A 74 -9.23 -14.66 18.43
CA ASN A 74 -9.81 -15.45 17.34
C ASN A 74 -9.30 -15.02 15.97
N HIS A 75 -8.71 -13.82 15.86
CA HIS A 75 -8.25 -13.31 14.58
C HIS A 75 -7.03 -14.10 14.05
N PRO A 76 -7.11 -14.72 12.87
CA PRO A 76 -6.13 -15.72 12.42
C PRO A 76 -4.77 -15.11 12.06
N ILE A 77 -4.68 -13.79 11.83
CA ILE A 77 -3.38 -13.15 11.52
C ILE A 77 -2.57 -12.87 12.80
N ASN A 78 -3.20 -12.34 13.84
CA ASN A 78 -2.49 -11.85 15.02
C ASN A 78 -2.79 -12.65 16.28
N GLU A 79 -3.79 -13.52 16.31
CA GLU A 79 -4.01 -14.47 17.41
C GLU A 79 -3.93 -13.80 18.80
N GLY A 80 -4.54 -12.61 18.94
CA GLY A 80 -4.51 -11.80 20.16
C GLY A 80 -3.26 -10.93 20.39
N ALA A 81 -2.18 -11.14 19.64
CA ALA A 81 -0.96 -10.34 19.76
C ALA A 81 -1.12 -8.94 19.11
N LEU A 82 -0.40 -7.97 19.66
CA LEU A 82 -0.29 -6.60 19.13
C LEU A 82 1.15 -6.09 19.26
N CYS A 83 1.52 -5.16 18.37
CA CYS A 83 2.75 -4.37 18.52
C CYS A 83 2.48 -3.10 19.34
N SER A 84 3.54 -2.37 19.72
CA SER A 84 3.45 -1.17 20.56
C SER A 84 2.40 -0.16 20.08
N LYS A 85 2.32 0.08 18.76
CA LYS A 85 1.32 0.98 18.15
C LYS A 85 -0.11 0.51 18.43
N GLY A 86 -0.39 -0.77 18.16
CA GLY A 86 -1.71 -1.38 18.36
C GLY A 86 -2.12 -1.37 19.83
N SER A 87 -1.20 -1.72 20.72
CA SER A 87 -1.43 -1.69 22.17
C SER A 87 -1.67 -0.27 22.71
N ALA A 88 -1.09 0.76 22.09
CA ALA A 88 -1.28 2.15 22.47
C ALA A 88 -2.56 2.79 21.90
N LEU A 89 -3.36 2.07 21.09
CA LEU A 89 -4.55 2.65 20.44
C LEU A 89 -5.57 3.22 21.45
N PHE A 90 -5.65 2.65 22.66
CA PHE A 90 -6.47 3.18 23.75
C PHE A 90 -6.19 4.66 24.02
N GLN A 91 -4.93 5.10 23.89
CA GLN A 91 -4.51 6.49 24.09
C GLN A 91 -4.95 7.45 22.99
N VAL A 92 -5.59 6.98 21.91
CA VAL A 92 -6.20 7.87 20.91
C VAL A 92 -7.51 8.43 21.45
N VAL A 93 -8.35 7.57 22.06
CA VAL A 93 -9.67 7.97 22.56
C VAL A 93 -9.57 8.64 23.93
N SER A 94 -8.65 8.22 24.79
CA SER A 94 -8.48 8.87 26.09
C SER A 94 -7.64 10.16 26.03
N ASN A 95 -7.50 10.80 24.87
CA ASN A 95 -6.54 11.89 24.65
C ASN A 95 -7.19 13.27 24.60
N GLU A 96 -6.77 14.16 25.49
CA GLU A 96 -7.27 15.54 25.53
C GLU A 96 -6.81 16.38 24.32
N ARG A 97 -5.75 15.96 23.60
CA ARG A 97 -5.28 16.65 22.38
C ARG A 97 -6.13 16.35 21.15
N ARG A 98 -7.09 15.42 21.23
CA ARG A 98 -7.99 15.09 20.13
C ARG A 98 -8.77 16.32 19.72
N LEU A 99 -8.92 16.53 18.42
CA LEU A 99 -9.80 17.56 17.91
C LEU A 99 -11.25 17.28 18.33
N ASN A 100 -11.91 18.28 18.88
CA ASN A 100 -13.27 18.17 19.42
C ASN A 100 -14.23 19.25 18.91
N SER A 101 -13.78 20.12 18.01
CA SER A 101 -14.56 21.21 17.42
C SER A 101 -13.99 21.56 16.05
N VAL A 102 -14.82 22.09 15.15
CA VAL A 102 -14.32 22.66 13.89
C VAL A 102 -13.50 23.92 14.19
N LEU A 103 -12.27 23.96 13.66
CA LEU A 103 -11.37 25.11 13.80
C LEU A 103 -11.19 25.81 12.46
N TYR A 104 -11.23 27.13 12.50
CA TYR A 104 -11.10 28.00 11.35
C TYR A 104 -9.98 29.02 11.54
N ARG A 105 -9.16 29.24 10.51
CA ARG A 105 -8.14 30.28 10.47
C ARG A 105 -8.41 31.22 9.31
N ALA A 106 -8.72 32.47 9.64
CA ALA A 106 -8.86 33.54 8.67
C ALA A 106 -7.51 33.91 8.00
N PRO A 107 -7.51 34.43 6.76
CA PRO A 107 -6.30 34.91 6.09
C PRO A 107 -5.45 35.85 6.95
N GLY A 108 -4.16 35.57 7.09
CA GLY A 108 -3.23 36.37 7.91
C GLY A 108 -3.36 36.20 9.43
N SER A 109 -4.35 35.46 9.93
CA SER A 109 -4.52 35.25 11.37
C SER A 109 -3.42 34.36 11.98
N SER A 110 -3.10 34.63 13.24
CA SER A 110 -2.20 33.83 14.09
C SER A 110 -2.94 32.89 15.05
N LYS A 111 -4.28 32.83 14.98
CA LYS A 111 -5.13 32.04 15.90
C LYS A 111 -6.22 31.27 15.18
N TRP A 112 -6.66 30.18 15.81
CA TRP A 112 -7.88 29.45 15.44
C TRP A 112 -9.12 30.13 16.03
N GLU A 113 -10.22 30.04 15.30
CA GLU A 113 -11.58 30.34 15.74
C GLU A 113 -12.39 29.04 15.76
N LYS A 114 -13.16 28.81 16.82
CA LYS A 114 -14.13 27.71 16.84
C LYS A 114 -15.34 28.09 16.00
N LYS A 115 -15.81 27.16 15.17
CA LYS A 115 -17.02 27.29 14.35
C LYS A 115 -17.86 26.02 14.47
N ASP A 116 -19.13 26.10 14.10
CA ASP A 116 -19.97 24.92 13.97
C ASP A 116 -19.86 24.28 12.57
N TRP A 117 -20.40 23.06 12.45
CA TRP A 117 -20.41 22.31 11.19
C TRP A 117 -21.22 23.00 10.10
N THR A 118 -22.36 23.62 10.42
CA THR A 118 -23.22 24.29 9.42
C THR A 118 -22.45 25.40 8.72
N TRP A 119 -21.84 26.29 9.50
CA TRP A 119 -21.00 27.37 9.00
C TRP A 119 -19.84 26.84 8.15
N ALA A 120 -19.15 25.79 8.64
CA ALA A 120 -18.00 25.23 7.95
C ALA A 120 -18.39 24.62 6.60
N LEU A 121 -19.48 23.84 6.56
CA LEU A 121 -19.97 23.21 5.34
C LEU A 121 -20.41 24.25 4.30
N GLU A 122 -21.14 25.28 4.71
CA GLU A 122 -21.57 26.36 3.81
C GLU A 122 -20.37 27.12 3.23
N LYS A 123 -19.43 27.49 4.09
CA LYS A 123 -18.24 28.26 3.68
C LYS A 123 -17.32 27.43 2.76
N ILE A 124 -17.08 26.16 3.09
CA ILE A 124 -16.26 25.26 2.27
C ILE A 124 -16.95 24.98 0.93
N ALA A 125 -18.25 24.67 0.93
CA ALA A 125 -19.01 24.43 -0.29
C ALA A 125 -18.96 25.65 -1.23
N LYS A 126 -19.11 26.85 -0.69
CA LYS A 126 -18.95 28.09 -1.44
C LYS A 126 -17.54 28.26 -2.01
N ASN A 127 -16.50 28.03 -1.20
CA ASN A 127 -15.11 28.12 -1.66
C ASN A 127 -14.82 27.13 -2.80
N ILE A 128 -15.33 25.90 -2.69
CA ILE A 128 -15.20 24.87 -3.75
C ILE A 128 -15.94 25.32 -5.01
N LYS A 129 -17.21 25.74 -4.91
CA LYS A 129 -17.98 26.23 -6.06
C LYS A 129 -17.26 27.40 -6.73
N ASP A 130 -16.94 28.45 -5.98
CA ASP A 130 -16.31 29.65 -6.50
C ASP A 130 -14.97 29.35 -7.19
N THR A 131 -14.17 28.43 -6.63
CA THR A 131 -12.89 28.01 -7.24
C THR A 131 -13.12 27.20 -8.50
N ARG A 132 -14.08 26.28 -8.50
CA ARG A 132 -14.47 25.50 -9.67
C ARG A 132 -14.97 26.41 -10.79
N GLU A 133 -15.87 27.35 -10.51
CA GLU A 133 -16.36 28.33 -11.50
C GLU A 133 -15.22 29.07 -12.23
N ARG A 134 -14.19 29.50 -11.49
CA ARG A 134 -13.05 30.24 -12.06
C ARG A 134 -12.05 29.38 -12.84
N THR A 135 -11.96 28.09 -12.51
CA THR A 135 -10.85 27.22 -12.94
C THR A 135 -11.30 25.99 -13.72
N PHE A 136 -12.59 25.89 -14.04
CA PHE A 136 -13.12 24.78 -14.81
C PHE A 136 -12.73 24.91 -16.28
N VAL A 137 -12.16 23.85 -16.82
CA VAL A 137 -11.77 23.71 -18.21
C VAL A 137 -12.70 22.70 -18.85
N LYS A 138 -13.60 23.19 -19.71
CA LYS A 138 -14.51 22.32 -20.48
C LYS A 138 -13.75 21.60 -21.59
N GLU A 139 -12.92 22.33 -22.32
CA GLU A 139 -12.15 21.84 -23.47
C GLU A 139 -10.69 22.29 -23.40
N LYS A 140 -9.80 21.44 -23.91
CA LYS A 140 -8.37 21.75 -24.10
C LYS A 140 -7.94 21.20 -25.45
N ASP A 141 -7.30 22.05 -26.26
CA ASP A 141 -6.84 21.71 -27.61
C ASP A 141 -7.95 21.11 -28.50
N GLY A 142 -9.17 21.69 -28.40
CA GLY A 142 -10.36 21.25 -29.16
C GLY A 142 -11.00 19.94 -28.67
N LYS A 143 -10.58 19.41 -27.52
CA LYS A 143 -11.08 18.14 -26.96
C LYS A 143 -11.72 18.36 -25.59
N ILE A 144 -12.85 17.69 -25.34
CA ILE A 144 -13.59 17.78 -24.08
C ILE A 144 -12.78 17.15 -22.94
N VAL A 145 -12.49 17.94 -21.90
CA VAL A 145 -11.76 17.48 -20.70
C VAL A 145 -12.54 17.59 -19.40
N ASN A 146 -13.54 18.49 -19.31
CA ASN A 146 -14.48 18.62 -18.19
C ASN A 146 -13.85 18.44 -16.78
N ARG A 147 -12.87 19.29 -16.45
CA ARG A 147 -12.14 19.20 -15.18
C ARG A 147 -11.86 20.56 -14.57
N THR A 148 -11.58 20.62 -13.27
CA THR A 148 -11.03 21.81 -12.62
C THR A 148 -9.52 21.69 -12.48
N ASP A 149 -8.80 22.72 -12.92
CA ASP A 149 -7.34 22.81 -12.75
C ASP A 149 -6.93 23.47 -11.42
N GLY A 150 -7.89 24.06 -10.67
CA GLY A 150 -7.65 24.87 -9.47
C GLY A 150 -7.84 24.18 -8.13
N ILE A 151 -8.30 22.93 -8.08
CA ILE A 151 -8.57 22.20 -6.84
C ILE A 151 -7.83 20.87 -6.83
N ALA A 152 -7.13 20.59 -5.73
CA ALA A 152 -6.49 19.31 -5.47
C ALA A 152 -7.06 18.61 -4.23
N GLN A 153 -6.95 17.28 -4.23
CA GLN A 153 -7.33 16.43 -3.11
C GLN A 153 -6.22 15.41 -2.82
N LEU A 154 -5.78 15.39 -1.56
CA LEU A 154 -4.90 14.39 -0.98
C LEU A 154 -5.66 13.65 0.11
N GLY A 155 -5.66 12.32 0.12
CA GLY A 155 -6.27 11.56 1.21
C GLY A 155 -7.18 10.42 0.78
N GLY A 156 -7.28 9.31 1.50
CA GLY A 156 -6.36 8.86 2.55
C GLY A 156 -6.42 7.34 2.73
N ALA A 157 -5.26 6.70 2.88
CA ALA A 157 -5.12 5.26 3.11
C ALA A 157 -5.49 4.79 4.54
N ALA A 158 -5.85 5.73 5.42
CA ALA A 158 -6.34 5.47 6.77
C ALA A 158 -7.88 5.39 6.83
N HIS A 159 -8.57 5.88 5.80
CA HIS A 159 -10.02 5.83 5.69
C HIS A 159 -10.52 4.41 5.43
N ASP A 160 -11.78 4.14 5.76
CA ASP A 160 -12.49 2.95 5.35
C ASP A 160 -12.64 2.87 3.83
N THR A 161 -12.91 1.67 3.33
CA THR A 161 -13.05 1.39 1.91
C THR A 161 -14.24 2.15 1.32
N GLU A 162 -15.34 2.21 2.07
CA GLU A 162 -16.55 2.93 1.74
C GLU A 162 -16.29 4.44 1.64
N GLU A 163 -15.52 4.98 2.60
CA GLU A 163 -15.08 6.38 2.60
C GLU A 163 -14.17 6.67 1.41
N CYS A 164 -13.20 5.80 1.10
CA CYS A 164 -12.33 5.95 -0.07
C CYS A 164 -13.11 5.95 -1.39
N TYR A 165 -14.13 5.11 -1.50
CA TYR A 165 -15.00 5.06 -2.68
C TYR A 165 -15.78 6.38 -2.85
N LEU A 166 -16.39 6.89 -1.78
CA LEU A 166 -17.11 8.15 -1.82
C LEU A 166 -16.20 9.34 -2.09
N LEU A 167 -14.99 9.38 -1.52
CA LEU A 167 -13.99 10.41 -1.81
C LEU A 167 -13.58 10.42 -3.29
N SER A 168 -13.47 9.24 -3.91
CA SER A 168 -13.15 9.11 -5.34
C SER A 168 -14.32 9.60 -6.20
N LYS A 169 -15.54 9.12 -5.92
CA LYS A 169 -16.77 9.54 -6.60
C LYS A 169 -17.01 11.06 -6.47
N PHE A 170 -16.85 11.60 -5.26
CA PHE A 170 -16.90 13.03 -4.94
C PHE A 170 -15.92 13.84 -5.78
N ALA A 171 -14.64 13.46 -5.78
CA ALA A 171 -13.60 14.19 -6.50
C ALA A 171 -13.89 14.20 -8.01
N ARG A 172 -14.24 13.04 -8.60
CA ARG A 172 -14.50 12.94 -10.04
C ARG A 172 -15.75 13.71 -10.47
N ALA A 173 -16.82 13.70 -9.68
CA ALA A 173 -18.02 14.47 -9.98
C ALA A 173 -17.76 16.00 -10.00
N LEU A 174 -16.85 16.49 -9.15
CA LEU A 174 -16.42 17.89 -9.15
C LEU A 174 -15.47 18.20 -10.32
N GLY A 175 -15.02 17.20 -11.07
CA GLY A 175 -13.98 17.35 -12.08
C GLY A 175 -12.57 17.48 -11.49
N ILE A 176 -12.37 17.14 -10.22
CA ILE A 176 -11.05 17.11 -9.60
C ILE A 176 -10.27 15.94 -10.18
N TYR A 177 -9.04 16.22 -10.59
CA TYR A 177 -8.14 15.22 -11.16
C TYR A 177 -6.71 15.33 -10.61
N TRP A 178 -6.37 16.43 -9.94
CA TRP A 178 -5.26 16.53 -8.98
C TRP A 178 -5.59 15.71 -7.72
N LEU A 179 -5.68 14.40 -7.90
CA LEU A 179 -6.15 13.45 -6.90
C LEU A 179 -5.04 12.43 -6.67
N ASP A 180 -4.50 12.37 -5.48
CA ASP A 180 -3.52 11.34 -5.12
C ASP A 180 -3.61 11.00 -3.63
N HIS A 181 -2.92 9.92 -3.24
CA HIS A 181 -2.81 9.55 -1.85
C HIS A 181 -1.50 8.83 -1.54
N GLN A 182 -1.35 8.31 -0.32
CA GLN A 182 -0.12 7.66 0.16
C GLN A 182 0.44 6.56 -0.75
N ALA A 183 -0.37 5.87 -1.58
CA ALA A 183 0.20 4.91 -2.54
C ALA A 183 1.17 5.57 -3.53
N ARG A 184 0.99 6.84 -3.90
CA ARG A 184 1.92 7.62 -4.74
C ARG A 184 3.28 7.79 -4.08
N LEU A 185 3.36 7.76 -2.76
CA LEU A 185 4.62 7.90 -2.02
C LEU A 185 5.20 6.54 -1.60
N CYS A 186 4.48 5.46 -1.91
CA CYS A 186 4.72 4.14 -1.34
C CYS A 186 4.70 3.02 -2.40
N HIS A 187 3.52 2.57 -2.85
CA HIS A 187 3.39 1.33 -3.64
C HIS A 187 3.06 1.49 -5.13
N SER A 188 2.90 2.69 -5.69
CA SER A 188 2.66 2.83 -7.13
C SER A 188 3.70 2.09 -8.01
N SER A 189 4.99 2.07 -7.64
CA SER A 189 6.05 1.34 -8.36
C SER A 189 5.87 -0.17 -8.23
N THR A 190 5.34 -0.66 -7.11
CA THR A 190 4.89 -2.05 -6.96
C THR A 190 3.79 -2.36 -7.96
N VAL A 191 2.78 -1.50 -8.07
CA VAL A 191 1.66 -1.71 -8.99
C VAL A 191 2.16 -1.75 -10.43
N ALA A 192 3.01 -0.81 -10.82
CA ALA A 192 3.62 -0.76 -12.15
C ALA A 192 4.45 -2.02 -12.45
N ALA A 193 5.29 -2.46 -11.52
CA ALA A 193 6.17 -3.61 -11.69
C ALA A 193 5.44 -4.96 -11.72
N LEU A 194 4.55 -5.21 -10.75
CA LEU A 194 3.86 -6.49 -10.63
C LEU A 194 2.76 -6.64 -11.68
N ALA A 195 2.06 -5.56 -12.06
CA ALA A 195 1.12 -5.63 -13.18
C ALA A 195 1.85 -5.89 -14.51
N ALA A 196 3.04 -5.31 -14.69
CA ALA A 196 3.92 -5.63 -15.80
C ALA A 196 4.41 -7.09 -15.77
N SER A 197 4.61 -7.69 -14.60
CA SER A 197 5.11 -9.06 -14.47
C SER A 197 4.03 -10.13 -14.56
N PHE A 198 2.91 -9.93 -13.86
CA PHE A 198 1.92 -10.95 -13.55
C PHE A 198 0.48 -10.53 -13.90
N GLY A 199 0.28 -9.29 -14.36
CA GLY A 199 -1.02 -8.74 -14.73
C GLY A 199 -1.84 -8.15 -13.57
N ARG A 200 -1.36 -8.21 -12.31
CA ARG A 200 -1.93 -7.45 -11.17
C ARG A 200 -0.84 -6.80 -10.34
N GLY A 201 -1.15 -5.65 -9.74
CA GLY A 201 -0.23 -4.87 -8.93
C GLY A 201 -0.17 -5.26 -7.44
N ALA A 202 -0.77 -6.38 -7.05
CA ALA A 202 -1.01 -6.71 -5.66
C ALA A 202 0.02 -7.69 -5.07
N MET A 203 0.09 -7.76 -3.73
CA MET A 203 0.74 -8.85 -2.99
C MET A 203 0.08 -10.16 -3.42
N THR A 204 0.95 -11.08 -3.80
CA THR A 204 0.55 -12.31 -4.48
C THR A 204 -0.04 -13.34 -3.51
N ASN A 205 0.47 -13.40 -2.28
CA ASN A 205 0.02 -14.29 -1.22
C ASN A 205 -0.55 -13.48 -0.04
N HIS A 206 -0.47 -13.99 1.19
CA HIS A 206 -0.94 -13.32 2.42
C HIS A 206 -0.06 -13.70 3.63
N TYR A 207 -0.23 -13.02 4.77
CA TYR A 207 0.68 -13.16 5.92
C TYR A 207 0.74 -14.57 6.51
N ASN A 208 -0.40 -15.24 6.70
CA ASN A 208 -0.42 -16.61 7.22
C ASN A 208 0.35 -17.60 6.34
N ASP A 209 0.47 -17.35 5.04
CA ASP A 209 1.16 -18.25 4.11
C ASP A 209 2.70 -18.18 4.23
N LEU A 210 3.25 -17.12 4.85
CA LEU A 210 4.70 -17.02 5.11
C LEU A 210 5.23 -18.22 5.90
N GLN A 211 4.39 -18.86 6.73
CA GLN A 211 4.76 -20.05 7.51
C GLN A 211 5.07 -21.29 6.66
N ASN A 212 4.75 -21.25 5.38
CA ASN A 212 4.88 -22.37 4.44
C ASN A 212 6.16 -22.27 3.61
N SER A 213 6.96 -21.21 3.76
CA SER A 213 8.18 -20.96 2.98
C SER A 213 9.37 -21.79 3.48
N ASP A 214 10.28 -22.18 2.60
CA ASP A 214 11.57 -22.78 2.98
C ASP A 214 12.69 -21.73 3.05
N VAL A 215 12.62 -20.68 2.22
CA VAL A 215 13.56 -19.56 2.25
C VAL A 215 12.81 -18.23 2.15
N ILE A 216 13.06 -17.34 3.11
CA ILE A 216 12.41 -16.03 3.16
C ILE A 216 13.46 -14.96 2.93
N MET A 217 13.37 -14.28 1.77
CA MET A 217 14.18 -13.10 1.47
C MET A 217 13.50 -11.85 2.01
N VAL A 218 14.14 -11.17 2.95
CA VAL A 218 13.74 -9.84 3.40
C VAL A 218 14.74 -8.81 2.89
N MET A 219 14.41 -8.23 1.74
CA MET A 219 15.20 -7.19 1.07
C MET A 219 14.27 -6.06 0.64
N GLY A 220 14.59 -4.83 1.05
CA GLY A 220 13.71 -3.68 0.87
C GLY A 220 12.56 -3.57 1.88
N SER A 221 12.67 -4.28 3.01
CA SER A 221 11.74 -4.24 4.13
C SER A 221 12.46 -4.45 5.45
N ASN A 222 11.87 -3.92 6.52
CA ASN A 222 12.25 -4.23 7.90
C ASN A 222 11.00 -4.77 8.62
N ILE A 223 10.61 -5.99 8.27
CA ILE A 223 9.30 -6.56 8.60
C ILE A 223 9.04 -6.65 10.11
N VAL A 224 10.06 -6.92 10.93
CA VAL A 224 9.93 -6.99 12.40
C VAL A 224 9.50 -5.65 13.00
N GLU A 225 9.86 -4.53 12.38
CA GLU A 225 9.49 -3.20 12.87
C GLU A 225 8.23 -2.66 12.18
N MET A 226 8.13 -2.89 10.88
CA MET A 226 7.11 -2.27 10.02
C MET A 226 5.81 -3.07 9.97
N HIS A 227 5.91 -4.39 10.09
CA HIS A 227 4.79 -5.32 10.10
C HIS A 227 5.00 -6.40 11.19
N PRO A 228 5.15 -6.04 12.48
CA PRO A 228 5.65 -6.96 13.50
C PRO A 228 4.81 -8.23 13.64
N MET A 229 3.48 -8.11 13.49
CA MET A 229 2.57 -9.26 13.56
C MET A 229 2.67 -10.18 12.33
N ALA A 230 3.11 -9.67 11.18
CA ALA A 230 3.45 -10.50 10.03
C ALA A 230 4.73 -11.31 10.28
N ALA A 231 5.73 -10.73 10.97
CA ALA A 231 6.99 -11.40 11.27
C ALA A 231 6.81 -12.65 12.14
N ARG A 232 5.72 -12.77 12.90
CA ARG A 232 5.37 -14.00 13.62
C ARG A 232 5.21 -15.21 12.69
N TRP A 233 4.71 -15.01 11.47
CA TRP A 233 4.57 -16.09 10.48
C TRP A 233 5.91 -16.49 9.87
N ILE A 234 6.86 -15.55 9.78
CA ILE A 234 8.26 -15.85 9.43
C ILE A 234 8.90 -16.70 10.54
N MET A 235 8.66 -16.39 11.82
CA MET A 235 9.16 -17.20 12.93
C MET A 235 8.56 -18.62 12.93
N LYS A 236 7.25 -18.76 12.65
CA LYS A 236 6.62 -20.08 12.44
C LYS A 236 7.24 -20.85 11.28
N ALA A 237 7.68 -20.19 10.21
CA ALA A 237 8.43 -20.83 9.14
C ALA A 237 9.80 -21.31 9.63
N LYS A 238 10.53 -20.45 10.37
CA LYS A 238 11.84 -20.77 10.95
C LYS A 238 11.79 -21.96 11.90
N GLU A 239 10.74 -22.05 12.73
CA GLU A 239 10.47 -23.20 13.61
C GLU A 239 10.28 -24.51 12.82
N LYS A 240 9.82 -24.43 11.57
CA LYS A 240 9.69 -25.57 10.64
C LYS A 240 10.95 -25.80 9.79
N GLY A 241 12.04 -25.05 10.06
CA GLY A 241 13.33 -25.20 9.38
C GLY A 241 13.58 -24.22 8.23
N ALA A 242 12.70 -23.24 8.00
CA ALA A 242 12.94 -22.22 6.98
C ALA A 242 14.17 -21.36 7.30
N LYS A 243 14.87 -20.91 6.26
CA LYS A 243 16.00 -19.99 6.38
C LYS A 243 15.59 -18.56 6.04
N ILE A 244 16.04 -17.61 6.85
CA ILE A 244 15.73 -16.19 6.67
C ILE A 244 16.99 -15.47 6.20
N ILE A 245 16.86 -14.75 5.09
CA ILE A 245 17.88 -13.85 4.56
C ILE A 245 17.43 -12.42 4.81
N SER A 246 18.27 -11.62 5.45
CA SER A 246 18.09 -10.16 5.57
C SER A 246 19.17 -9.46 4.77
N SER A 247 18.78 -8.81 3.68
CA SER A 247 19.67 -7.95 2.91
C SER A 247 19.19 -6.52 3.09
N ASP A 248 19.92 -5.72 3.86
CA ASP A 248 19.56 -4.35 4.21
C ASP A 248 20.84 -3.52 4.42
N PRO A 249 20.87 -2.24 4.01
CA PRO A 249 21.99 -1.34 4.30
C PRO A 249 22.35 -1.21 5.78
N ARG A 250 21.46 -1.63 6.69
CA ARG A 250 21.61 -1.60 8.15
C ARG A 250 21.31 -2.97 8.74
N PHE A 251 21.94 -3.28 9.87
CA PHE A 251 21.53 -4.36 10.74
C PHE A 251 20.31 -3.93 11.54
N THR A 252 19.15 -4.48 11.19
CA THR A 252 17.84 -4.11 11.75
C THR A 252 17.35 -5.11 12.79
N ARG A 253 16.20 -4.84 13.44
CA ARG A 253 15.53 -5.87 14.25
C ARG A 253 15.15 -7.10 13.42
N THR A 254 14.91 -6.94 12.11
CA THR A 254 14.73 -8.08 11.20
C THR A 254 16.02 -8.87 11.00
N SER A 255 17.16 -8.18 10.85
CA SER A 255 18.47 -8.83 10.70
C SER A 255 18.84 -9.66 11.93
N SER A 256 18.37 -9.27 13.12
CA SER A 256 18.59 -10.02 14.37
C SER A 256 17.96 -11.42 14.40
N ILE A 257 16.92 -11.67 13.59
CA ILE A 257 16.29 -12.98 13.48
C ILE A 257 16.72 -13.75 12.23
N ALA A 258 17.52 -13.13 11.36
CA ALA A 258 17.95 -13.74 10.09
C ALA A 258 19.01 -14.83 10.33
N ASP A 259 19.05 -15.83 9.45
CA ASP A 259 20.14 -16.80 9.38
C ASP A 259 21.34 -16.19 8.65
N ILE A 260 21.08 -15.40 7.59
CA ILE A 260 22.11 -14.66 6.84
C ILE A 260 21.75 -13.18 6.83
N TYR A 261 22.71 -12.33 7.21
CA TYR A 261 22.64 -10.89 7.03
C TYR A 261 23.74 -10.39 6.08
N THR A 262 23.33 -9.63 5.06
CA THR A 262 24.23 -8.92 4.14
C THR A 262 23.96 -7.42 4.17
N GLN A 263 25.00 -6.64 4.45
CA GLN A 263 24.99 -5.19 4.28
C GLN A 263 25.36 -4.83 2.84
N PHE A 264 24.64 -3.90 2.24
CA PHE A 264 24.96 -3.37 0.91
C PHE A 264 24.60 -1.88 0.80
N ARG A 265 25.10 -1.20 -0.24
CA ARG A 265 24.90 0.23 -0.45
C ARG A 265 23.47 0.52 -0.90
N SER A 266 22.80 1.47 -0.25
CA SER A 266 21.50 1.98 -0.72
C SER A 266 21.56 2.42 -2.19
N GLY A 267 20.57 2.02 -2.98
CA GLY A 267 20.51 2.36 -4.41
C GLY A 267 21.21 1.37 -5.34
N THR A 268 21.52 0.14 -4.88
CA THR A 268 22.20 -0.89 -5.68
C THR A 268 21.47 -2.22 -5.77
N ASP A 269 20.18 -2.26 -5.44
CA ASP A 269 19.41 -3.51 -5.38
C ASP A 269 19.36 -4.23 -6.73
N ILE A 270 19.28 -3.52 -7.87
CA ILE A 270 19.35 -4.17 -9.20
C ILE A 270 20.70 -4.82 -9.44
N ALA A 271 21.81 -4.20 -9.02
CA ALA A 271 23.13 -4.83 -9.13
C ALA A 271 23.15 -6.14 -8.31
N TYR A 272 22.68 -6.08 -7.06
CA TYR A 272 22.59 -7.22 -6.16
C TYR A 272 21.74 -8.36 -6.74
N VAL A 273 20.52 -8.08 -7.19
CA VAL A 273 19.60 -9.11 -7.69
C VAL A 273 19.94 -9.53 -9.11
N GLY A 274 20.48 -8.64 -9.94
CA GLY A 274 21.01 -8.96 -11.26
C GLY A 274 22.12 -10.01 -11.19
N GLY A 275 23.00 -9.91 -10.17
CA GLY A 275 23.99 -10.94 -9.89
C GLY A 275 23.38 -12.27 -9.43
N MET A 276 22.30 -12.25 -8.64
CA MET A 276 21.58 -13.47 -8.26
C MET A 276 20.92 -14.15 -9.47
N ILE A 277 20.35 -13.36 -10.38
CA ILE A 277 19.77 -13.86 -11.64
C ILE A 277 20.88 -14.49 -12.49
N ASN A 278 22.01 -13.81 -12.66
CA ASN A 278 23.17 -14.35 -13.38
C ASN A 278 23.67 -15.65 -12.73
N TYR A 279 23.77 -15.70 -11.40
CA TYR A 279 24.16 -16.90 -10.66
C TYR A 279 23.21 -18.07 -10.93
N ALA A 280 21.89 -17.85 -10.85
CA ALA A 280 20.89 -18.88 -11.14
C ALA A 280 21.02 -19.44 -12.56
N LEU A 281 21.25 -18.55 -13.55
CA LEU A 281 21.42 -18.93 -14.95
C LEU A 281 22.74 -19.65 -15.23
N GLN A 282 23.83 -19.29 -14.57
CA GLN A 282 25.15 -19.93 -14.72
C GLN A 282 25.19 -21.33 -14.10
N HIS A 283 24.41 -21.56 -13.04
CA HIS A 283 24.38 -22.83 -12.31
C HIS A 283 23.20 -23.73 -12.67
N ASP A 284 22.44 -23.40 -13.73
CA ASP A 284 21.25 -24.14 -14.18
C ASP A 284 20.20 -24.36 -13.06
N ARG A 285 20.08 -23.38 -12.15
CA ARG A 285 19.15 -23.38 -11.02
C ARG A 285 17.86 -22.67 -11.38
N ILE A 286 17.15 -23.25 -12.36
CA ILE A 286 15.85 -22.77 -12.81
C ILE A 286 14.82 -23.90 -12.81
N GLN A 287 13.57 -23.57 -12.51
CA GLN A 287 12.45 -24.50 -12.58
C GLN A 287 12.04 -24.60 -14.07
N LYS A 288 12.69 -25.49 -14.83
CA LYS A 288 12.60 -25.53 -16.31
C LYS A 288 11.17 -25.69 -16.83
N ASN A 289 10.37 -26.55 -16.22
CA ASN A 289 8.98 -26.80 -16.65
C ASN A 289 8.10 -25.56 -16.46
N TYR A 290 8.24 -24.88 -15.34
CA TYR A 290 7.53 -23.64 -15.02
C TYR A 290 8.00 -22.51 -15.92
N VAL A 291 9.31 -22.35 -16.11
CA VAL A 291 9.88 -21.34 -16.99
C VAL A 291 9.34 -21.50 -18.40
N LEU A 292 9.28 -22.73 -18.91
CA LEU A 292 8.76 -23.01 -20.26
C LEU A 292 7.24 -22.79 -20.39
N ASN A 293 6.45 -23.23 -19.39
CA ASN A 293 4.99 -23.31 -19.52
C ASN A 293 4.22 -22.12 -18.91
N SER A 294 4.82 -21.44 -17.94
CA SER A 294 4.17 -20.38 -17.14
C SER A 294 4.80 -19.01 -17.36
N THR A 295 5.86 -18.90 -18.16
CA THR A 295 6.52 -17.63 -18.47
C THR A 295 6.64 -17.38 -19.97
N ASN A 296 7.05 -16.18 -20.36
CA ASN A 296 7.34 -15.84 -21.75
C ASN A 296 8.77 -16.18 -22.20
N ALA A 297 9.50 -17.05 -21.49
CA ALA A 297 10.89 -17.41 -21.79
C ALA A 297 11.12 -17.87 -23.24
N SER A 298 10.19 -18.65 -23.80
CA SER A 298 10.27 -19.16 -25.18
C SER A 298 9.87 -18.14 -26.24
N PHE A 299 9.31 -16.99 -25.88
CA PHE A 299 8.75 -16.06 -26.84
C PHE A 299 9.87 -15.35 -27.61
N ILE A 300 9.70 -15.21 -28.92
CA ILE A 300 10.69 -14.57 -29.81
C ILE A 300 10.46 -13.05 -29.82
N ILE A 301 11.51 -12.27 -29.59
CA ILE A 301 11.47 -10.80 -29.66
C ILE A 301 11.89 -10.34 -31.06
N ASN A 302 11.18 -9.37 -31.64
CA ASN A 302 11.46 -8.83 -32.97
C ASN A 302 12.87 -8.27 -33.13
N ASP A 303 13.42 -8.30 -34.34
CA ASP A 303 14.79 -7.86 -34.65
C ASP A 303 15.11 -6.40 -34.28
N LYS A 304 14.10 -5.53 -34.17
CA LYS A 304 14.23 -4.11 -33.80
C LYS A 304 14.67 -3.88 -32.35
N TYR A 305 14.42 -4.84 -31.45
CA TYR A 305 14.88 -4.73 -30.07
C TYR A 305 16.42 -4.88 -29.98
N SER A 306 17.04 -3.94 -29.27
CA SER A 306 18.45 -3.98 -28.89
C SER A 306 18.65 -3.31 -27.52
N PHE A 307 19.82 -3.58 -26.93
CA PHE A 307 20.32 -2.92 -25.74
C PHE A 307 21.79 -2.62 -25.96
N ASN A 308 22.19 -1.35 -25.80
CA ASN A 308 23.55 -0.90 -26.00
C ASN A 308 23.90 0.14 -24.92
N ASP A 309 24.98 -0.11 -24.20
CA ASP A 309 25.56 0.80 -23.20
C ASP A 309 24.54 1.45 -22.25
N GLY A 310 23.67 0.64 -21.64
CA GLY A 310 22.69 1.13 -20.67
C GLY A 310 21.45 1.79 -21.29
N LEU A 311 21.29 1.73 -22.61
CA LEU A 311 20.11 2.25 -23.30
C LEU A 311 19.46 1.16 -24.17
N PHE A 312 18.15 1.06 -24.09
CA PHE A 312 17.37 0.17 -24.96
C PHE A 312 17.11 0.82 -26.34
N ALA A 313 16.68 0.01 -27.32
CA ALA A 313 16.26 0.53 -28.61
C ALA A 313 15.18 1.61 -28.47
N GLY A 314 15.32 2.71 -29.22
CA GLY A 314 14.30 3.77 -29.31
C GLY A 314 14.43 4.91 -28.31
N TYR A 315 15.57 5.08 -27.64
CA TYR A 315 15.78 6.19 -26.70
C TYR A 315 15.79 7.55 -27.41
N ASN A 316 15.04 8.51 -26.88
CA ASN A 316 15.11 9.91 -27.26
C ASN A 316 15.73 10.73 -26.11
N PRO A 317 16.96 11.27 -26.27
CA PRO A 317 17.64 12.00 -25.20
C PRO A 317 17.00 13.35 -24.86
N GLU A 318 16.37 14.03 -25.83
CA GLU A 318 15.72 15.33 -25.60
C GLU A 318 14.45 15.17 -24.77
N LYS A 319 13.66 14.13 -25.06
CA LYS A 319 12.39 13.85 -24.37
C LYS A 319 12.55 12.94 -23.16
N ARG A 320 13.74 12.35 -22.97
CA ARG A 320 14.05 11.39 -21.91
C ARG A 320 13.02 10.25 -21.86
N ASN A 321 12.72 9.67 -23.02
CA ASN A 321 11.74 8.59 -23.16
C ASN A 321 12.16 7.58 -24.24
N TYR A 322 11.39 6.49 -24.36
CA TYR A 322 11.63 5.44 -25.34
C TYR A 322 10.44 5.24 -26.28
N ASP A 323 10.71 4.92 -27.54
CA ASP A 323 9.74 4.29 -28.42
C ASP A 323 9.61 2.78 -28.08
N LYS A 324 8.59 2.47 -27.27
CA LYS A 324 8.30 1.09 -26.84
C LYS A 324 7.74 0.20 -27.96
N SER A 325 7.45 0.75 -29.14
CA SER A 325 7.01 -0.06 -30.29
C SER A 325 8.12 -0.99 -30.79
N LEU A 326 9.38 -0.71 -30.43
CA LEU A 326 10.54 -1.53 -30.78
C LEU A 326 10.76 -2.72 -29.83
N TRP A 327 9.96 -2.86 -28.77
CA TRP A 327 10.11 -3.92 -27.76
C TRP A 327 8.97 -4.95 -27.85
N LYS A 328 8.69 -5.46 -29.05
CA LYS A 328 7.54 -6.34 -29.28
C LYS A 328 7.99 -7.78 -29.54
N TYR A 329 7.11 -8.71 -29.20
CA TYR A 329 7.23 -10.09 -29.68
C TYR A 329 7.14 -10.10 -31.21
N ASP A 330 7.85 -11.02 -31.83
CA ASP A 330 7.56 -11.43 -33.20
C ASP A 330 6.28 -12.29 -33.20
N LEU A 331 5.36 -12.00 -34.11
CA LEU A 331 4.03 -12.61 -34.14
C LEU A 331 3.92 -13.55 -35.35
N ASP A 332 3.20 -14.66 -35.20
CA ASP A 332 2.83 -15.54 -36.30
C ASP A 332 1.68 -14.96 -37.15
N ALA A 333 1.23 -15.73 -38.14
CA ALA A 333 0.15 -15.32 -39.05
C ALA A 333 -1.19 -15.06 -38.35
N ASP A 334 -1.40 -15.67 -37.17
CA ASP A 334 -2.61 -15.51 -36.36
C ASP A 334 -2.45 -14.38 -35.32
N GLY A 335 -1.33 -13.67 -35.31
CA GLY A 335 -1.05 -12.61 -34.35
C GLY A 335 -0.69 -13.11 -32.94
N ILE A 336 -0.27 -14.37 -32.83
CA ILE A 336 0.18 -14.99 -31.57
C ILE A 336 1.72 -14.87 -31.50
N PRO A 337 2.32 -14.55 -30.33
CA PRO A 337 3.77 -14.54 -30.19
C PRO A 337 4.42 -15.87 -30.59
N LYS A 338 5.37 -15.81 -31.53
CA LYS A 338 6.19 -16.97 -31.92
C LYS A 338 6.98 -17.49 -30.71
N ARG A 339 7.19 -18.79 -30.65
CA ARG A 339 7.88 -19.45 -29.53
C ARG A 339 8.93 -20.44 -30.02
N ASP A 340 10.07 -20.48 -29.34
CA ASP A 340 11.03 -21.59 -29.39
C ASP A 340 11.08 -22.28 -28.03
N ASN A 341 10.46 -23.47 -27.96
CA ASN A 341 10.40 -24.25 -26.72
C ASN A 341 11.73 -24.96 -26.39
N THR A 342 12.72 -24.95 -27.30
CA THR A 342 14.08 -25.44 -27.02
C THR A 342 14.91 -24.40 -26.27
N LEU A 343 14.43 -23.15 -26.21
CA LEU A 343 15.11 -21.99 -25.63
C LEU A 343 16.50 -21.72 -26.25
N GLN A 344 16.75 -22.13 -27.49
CA GLN A 344 18.04 -21.96 -28.17
C GLN A 344 18.06 -20.78 -29.14
N ASP A 345 16.90 -20.33 -29.62
CA ASP A 345 16.81 -19.19 -30.52
C ASP A 345 17.45 -17.94 -29.86
N PRO A 346 18.41 -17.27 -30.50
CA PRO A 346 19.14 -16.14 -29.90
C PRO A 346 18.24 -14.94 -29.60
N ARG A 347 17.03 -14.89 -30.16
CA ARG A 347 16.02 -13.86 -29.98
C ARG A 347 14.91 -14.28 -29.03
N CYS A 348 14.90 -15.52 -28.52
CA CYS A 348 13.97 -15.87 -27.45
C CYS A 348 14.29 -15.07 -26.17
N VAL A 349 13.27 -14.77 -25.38
CA VAL A 349 13.39 -13.99 -24.13
C VAL A 349 14.46 -14.57 -23.22
N PHE A 350 14.55 -15.91 -23.12
CA PHE A 350 15.54 -16.58 -22.29
C PHE A 350 16.99 -16.25 -22.70
N GLN A 351 17.33 -16.33 -23.98
CA GLN A 351 18.69 -16.04 -24.47
C GLN A 351 19.02 -14.54 -24.35
N LEU A 352 18.07 -13.65 -24.64
CA LEU A 352 18.26 -12.21 -24.47
C LEU A 352 18.45 -11.82 -22.99
N MET A 353 17.70 -12.44 -22.08
CA MET A 353 17.86 -12.24 -20.64
C MET A 353 19.23 -12.72 -20.16
N LYS A 354 19.69 -13.90 -20.61
CA LYS A 354 21.03 -14.42 -20.29
C LYS A 354 22.12 -13.45 -20.75
N LYS A 355 22.01 -12.93 -21.98
CA LYS A 355 22.93 -11.90 -22.50
C LYS A 355 22.87 -10.59 -21.72
N HIS A 356 21.69 -10.17 -21.27
CA HIS A 356 21.52 -8.94 -20.50
C HIS A 356 22.21 -9.01 -19.14
N TYR A 357 21.98 -10.10 -18.40
CA TYR A 357 22.46 -10.29 -17.03
C TYR A 357 23.89 -10.82 -16.91
N GLN A 358 24.52 -11.30 -17.99
CA GLN A 358 25.90 -11.79 -17.94
C GLN A 358 26.91 -10.75 -17.42
N ARG A 359 26.61 -9.46 -17.57
CA ARG A 359 27.43 -8.33 -17.09
C ARG A 359 27.41 -8.17 -15.57
N TYR A 360 26.46 -8.80 -14.89
CA TYR A 360 26.32 -8.76 -13.43
C TYR A 360 27.12 -9.92 -12.83
N ASP A 361 28.43 -9.95 -13.09
CA ASP A 361 29.33 -10.90 -12.46
C ASP A 361 29.50 -10.57 -10.97
N VAL A 362 29.86 -11.57 -10.18
CA VAL A 362 29.93 -11.47 -8.71
C VAL A 362 30.91 -10.38 -8.27
N ASP A 363 32.05 -10.23 -8.95
CA ASP A 363 33.05 -9.25 -8.58
C ASP A 363 32.57 -7.82 -8.84
N THR A 364 32.01 -7.56 -10.02
CA THR A 364 31.42 -6.26 -10.35
C THR A 364 30.28 -5.90 -9.39
N VAL A 365 29.41 -6.86 -9.07
CA VAL A 365 28.31 -6.68 -8.13
C VAL A 365 28.83 -6.36 -6.72
N CYS A 366 29.78 -7.12 -6.20
CA CYS A 366 30.34 -6.85 -4.87
C CYS A 366 31.08 -5.51 -4.83
N ASN A 367 31.76 -5.15 -5.91
CA ASN A 367 32.50 -3.89 -6.02
C ASN A 367 31.58 -2.65 -5.98
N ILE A 368 30.40 -2.68 -6.59
CA ILE A 368 29.50 -1.51 -6.62
C ILE A 368 28.56 -1.43 -5.42
N THR A 369 28.16 -2.59 -4.89
CA THR A 369 27.26 -2.71 -3.73
C THR A 369 28.03 -2.60 -2.41
N GLY A 370 29.32 -2.95 -2.39
CA GLY A 370 30.12 -3.08 -1.18
C GLY A 370 29.77 -4.30 -0.32
N VAL A 371 28.91 -5.21 -0.80
CA VAL A 371 28.55 -6.41 -0.06
C VAL A 371 29.76 -7.33 0.10
N ASN A 372 29.85 -8.00 1.26
CA ASN A 372 30.84 -9.05 1.45
C ASN A 372 30.60 -10.19 0.45
N LYS A 373 31.60 -10.48 -0.39
CA LYS A 373 31.51 -11.45 -1.50
C LYS A 373 31.14 -12.86 -1.05
N GLU A 374 31.74 -13.34 0.05
CA GLU A 374 31.50 -14.69 0.56
C GLU A 374 30.06 -14.85 1.03
N LYS A 375 29.57 -13.91 1.86
CA LYS A 375 28.16 -13.91 2.30
C LYS A 375 27.19 -13.71 1.16
N TYR A 376 27.55 -12.91 0.15
CA TYR A 376 26.71 -12.71 -1.03
C TYR A 376 26.57 -14.01 -1.85
N LEU A 377 27.64 -14.78 -2.00
CA LEU A 377 27.59 -16.10 -2.62
C LEU A 377 26.74 -17.09 -1.80
N GLU A 378 26.82 -17.04 -0.46
CA GLU A 378 25.95 -17.81 0.42
C GLU A 378 24.46 -17.47 0.21
N VAL A 379 24.13 -16.18 0.07
CA VAL A 379 22.77 -15.73 -0.27
C VAL A 379 22.33 -16.23 -1.65
N CYS A 380 23.19 -16.10 -2.65
CA CYS A 380 22.90 -16.58 -4.01
C CYS A 380 22.64 -18.09 -4.00
N ASP A 381 23.50 -18.86 -3.32
CA ASP A 381 23.38 -20.29 -3.21
C ASP A 381 22.07 -20.70 -2.51
N LEU A 382 21.83 -20.17 -1.31
CA LEU A 382 20.66 -20.50 -0.51
C LEU A 382 19.36 -20.12 -1.21
N PHE A 383 19.24 -18.89 -1.72
CA PHE A 383 17.98 -18.44 -2.32
C PHE A 383 17.69 -19.19 -3.63
N THR A 384 18.70 -19.44 -4.46
CA THR A 384 18.50 -20.19 -5.72
C THR A 384 18.32 -21.68 -5.51
N SER A 385 18.62 -22.22 -4.32
CA SER A 385 18.37 -23.64 -3.99
C SER A 385 16.89 -24.04 -4.00
N THR A 386 15.96 -23.09 -4.09
CA THR A 386 14.51 -23.35 -4.06
C THR A 386 13.90 -23.59 -5.45
N TYR A 387 14.70 -23.73 -6.51
CA TYR A 387 14.18 -24.06 -7.84
C TYR A 387 13.48 -25.44 -7.95
N PRO A 388 13.73 -26.47 -7.09
CA PRO A 388 12.97 -27.71 -7.14
C PRO A 388 11.49 -27.52 -6.76
N GLU A 389 10.60 -28.31 -7.37
CA GLU A 389 9.14 -28.19 -7.22
C GLU A 389 8.63 -28.39 -5.78
N ASP A 390 9.37 -29.11 -4.94
CA ASP A 390 9.01 -29.36 -3.55
C ASP A 390 9.48 -28.27 -2.58
N LYS A 391 10.21 -27.27 -3.08
CA LYS A 391 10.70 -26.11 -2.33
C LYS A 391 9.95 -24.82 -2.67
N SER A 392 10.00 -23.85 -1.77
CA SER A 392 9.48 -22.51 -2.01
C SER A 392 10.33 -21.43 -1.37
N ALA A 393 10.49 -20.32 -2.09
CA ALA A 393 11.01 -19.07 -1.53
C ALA A 393 10.02 -17.93 -1.70
N THR A 394 9.94 -17.07 -0.68
CA THR A 394 9.15 -15.84 -0.74
C THR A 394 10.02 -14.60 -0.63
N TRP A 395 9.61 -13.54 -1.32
CA TRP A 395 10.25 -12.23 -1.23
C TRP A 395 9.38 -11.25 -0.44
N CYS A 396 9.86 -10.80 0.72
CA CYS A 396 9.22 -9.77 1.54
C CYS A 396 9.91 -8.43 1.33
N TYR A 397 9.21 -7.49 0.68
CA TYR A 397 9.70 -6.12 0.50
C TYR A 397 8.59 -5.09 0.74
N ALA A 398 8.98 -3.83 0.94
CA ALA A 398 8.05 -2.72 1.01
C ALA A 398 8.71 -1.46 0.43
N MET A 399 8.89 -0.45 1.26
CA MET A 399 9.34 0.89 0.89
C MET A 399 10.84 1.02 0.65
N GLY A 400 11.65 0.06 1.14
CA GLY A 400 13.08 0.03 0.85
C GLY A 400 13.38 -0.18 -0.63
N SER A 401 12.44 -0.74 -1.40
CA SER A 401 12.62 -0.96 -2.85
C SER A 401 11.79 -0.03 -3.75
N THR A 402 10.75 0.62 -3.24
CA THR A 402 9.88 1.47 -4.08
C THR A 402 10.31 2.94 -4.12
N GLN A 403 11.03 3.43 -3.12
CA GLN A 403 11.36 4.85 -2.94
C GLN A 403 12.71 5.24 -3.56
N HIS A 404 12.89 4.88 -4.84
CA HIS A 404 14.06 5.18 -5.67
C HIS A 404 13.62 5.64 -7.06
N THR A 405 14.49 6.35 -7.77
CA THR A 405 14.30 6.73 -9.19
C THR A 405 14.07 5.54 -10.14
N ILE A 406 14.38 4.32 -9.71
CA ILE A 406 14.32 3.08 -10.48
C ILE A 406 13.55 1.97 -9.73
N GLY A 407 12.73 2.32 -8.74
CA GLY A 407 12.04 1.38 -7.85
C GLY A 407 11.11 0.39 -8.55
N THR A 408 10.49 0.78 -9.67
CA THR A 408 9.69 -0.13 -10.50
C THR A 408 10.55 -1.29 -11.03
N GLN A 409 11.80 -1.02 -11.44
CA GLN A 409 12.69 -2.03 -11.97
C GLN A 409 13.34 -2.90 -10.88
N TYR A 410 13.49 -2.38 -9.65
CA TYR A 410 13.90 -3.20 -8.49
C TYR A 410 12.93 -4.37 -8.33
N ILE A 411 11.64 -4.06 -8.30
CA ILE A 411 10.58 -5.05 -8.09
C ILE A 411 10.42 -5.97 -9.30
N ARG A 412 10.65 -5.47 -10.51
CA ARG A 412 10.74 -6.32 -11.71
C ARG A 412 11.87 -7.34 -11.59
N SER A 413 13.04 -6.97 -11.05
CA SER A 413 14.14 -7.93 -10.84
C SER A 413 13.75 -9.05 -9.85
N TYR A 414 13.01 -8.72 -8.78
CA TYR A 414 12.49 -9.71 -7.84
C TYR A 414 11.49 -10.64 -8.51
N SER A 415 10.65 -10.09 -9.39
CA SER A 415 9.68 -10.85 -10.17
C SER A 415 10.36 -11.81 -11.15
N VAL A 416 11.45 -11.37 -11.81
CA VAL A 416 12.23 -12.19 -12.74
C VAL A 416 12.82 -13.40 -12.01
N ILE A 417 13.52 -13.20 -10.89
CA ILE A 417 14.13 -14.33 -10.16
C ILE A 417 13.06 -15.28 -9.60
N GLN A 418 11.95 -14.78 -9.07
CA GLN A 418 10.86 -15.65 -8.59
C GLN A 418 10.20 -16.46 -9.70
N LEU A 419 10.09 -15.91 -10.92
CA LEU A 419 9.59 -16.66 -12.09
C LEU A 419 10.59 -17.74 -12.53
N LEU A 420 11.90 -17.46 -12.49
CA LEU A 420 12.93 -18.45 -12.82
C LEU A 420 12.96 -19.62 -11.84
N LEU A 421 12.69 -19.36 -10.56
CA LEU A 421 12.64 -20.37 -9.52
C LEU A 421 11.27 -21.05 -9.39
N GLY A 422 10.27 -20.67 -10.18
CA GLY A 422 8.92 -21.26 -10.13
C GLY A 422 8.13 -20.94 -8.85
N ASN A 423 8.47 -19.85 -8.16
CA ASN A 423 7.93 -19.51 -6.84
C ASN A 423 6.60 -18.74 -6.88
N ILE A 424 6.05 -18.37 -8.04
CA ILE A 424 4.79 -17.58 -8.12
C ILE A 424 3.58 -18.50 -8.23
N GLY A 425 2.60 -18.29 -7.34
CA GLY A 425 1.33 -19.05 -7.29
C GLY A 425 1.32 -20.23 -6.31
N ILE A 426 2.45 -20.51 -5.65
CA ILE A 426 2.59 -21.62 -4.68
C ILE A 426 2.50 -21.12 -3.24
N ALA A 427 2.22 -22.03 -2.31
CA ALA A 427 2.28 -21.78 -0.87
C ALA A 427 3.72 -21.55 -0.38
N GLY A 428 3.91 -20.57 0.49
CA GLY A 428 5.24 -20.18 0.98
C GLY A 428 6.12 -19.48 -0.06
N GLY A 429 5.56 -19.23 -1.24
CA GLY A 429 6.24 -18.57 -2.35
C GLY A 429 5.86 -17.10 -2.49
N GLY A 430 5.83 -16.66 -3.73
CA GLY A 430 5.24 -15.39 -4.14
C GLY A 430 6.14 -14.18 -3.92
N ILE A 431 5.61 -13.06 -4.38
CA ILE A 431 6.09 -11.72 -4.05
C ILE A 431 5.15 -11.14 -2.98
N ASN A 432 5.67 -11.05 -1.76
CA ASN A 432 5.00 -10.47 -0.61
C ASN A 432 5.36 -8.99 -0.47
N ALA A 433 4.77 -8.18 -1.36
CA ALA A 433 4.84 -6.73 -1.30
C ALA A 433 4.01 -6.23 -0.09
N LEU A 434 4.67 -5.92 1.02
CA LEU A 434 4.02 -5.62 2.30
C LEU A 434 3.50 -4.18 2.31
N ARG A 435 2.18 -4.02 2.43
CA ARG A 435 1.53 -2.71 2.29
C ARG A 435 1.72 -1.83 3.51
N GLY A 436 1.93 -0.54 3.26
CA GLY A 436 2.12 0.49 4.28
C GLY A 436 0.94 0.60 5.23
N GLU A 437 -0.03 1.47 4.93
CA GLU A 437 -1.17 1.74 5.82
C GLU A 437 -2.24 0.66 5.83
N SER A 438 -3.09 0.68 6.86
CA SER A 438 -4.15 -0.30 7.11
C SER A 438 -5.07 -0.52 5.92
N ASN A 439 -5.34 0.54 5.14
CA ASN A 439 -6.23 0.49 3.99
C ASN A 439 -5.63 1.02 2.69
N VAL A 440 -4.29 1.11 2.57
CA VAL A 440 -3.65 1.59 1.33
C VAL A 440 -3.98 0.71 0.12
N GLN A 441 -4.33 -0.56 0.37
CA GLN A 441 -4.84 -1.45 -0.65
C GLN A 441 -6.19 -0.95 -1.19
N ALA A 442 -7.21 -0.74 -0.33
CA ALA A 442 -8.52 -0.31 -0.81
C ALA A 442 -8.53 1.13 -1.31
N SER A 443 -7.77 2.05 -0.72
CA SER A 443 -7.67 3.42 -1.25
C SER A 443 -7.09 3.45 -2.67
N THR A 444 -6.19 2.50 -2.99
CA THR A 444 -5.72 2.25 -4.37
C THR A 444 -6.81 1.59 -5.22
N ASP A 445 -7.49 0.56 -4.68
CA ASP A 445 -8.57 -0.14 -5.39
C ASP A 445 -9.73 0.79 -5.77
N MET A 446 -10.05 1.76 -4.90
CA MET A 446 -11.07 2.81 -5.08
C MET A 446 -10.55 4.05 -5.83
N ALA A 447 -9.30 4.00 -6.30
CA ALA A 447 -8.72 4.97 -7.21
C ALA A 447 -8.65 6.42 -6.67
N LEU A 448 -8.17 6.57 -5.44
CA LEU A 448 -7.67 7.86 -4.93
C LEU A 448 -6.31 8.21 -5.57
N LEU A 449 -6.21 8.08 -6.89
CA LEU A 449 -5.03 8.30 -7.72
C LEU A 449 -5.48 8.85 -9.08
N TYR A 450 -4.76 9.84 -9.61
CA TYR A 450 -5.24 10.60 -10.77
C TYR A 450 -5.42 9.75 -12.04
N HIS A 451 -4.61 8.71 -12.19
CA HIS A 451 -4.43 7.93 -13.42
C HIS A 451 -5.35 6.71 -13.55
N ILE A 452 -6.14 6.39 -12.51
CA ILE A 452 -7.09 5.27 -12.51
C ILE A 452 -8.48 5.68 -12.00
N LEU A 453 -9.46 4.83 -12.27
CA LEU A 453 -10.82 4.77 -11.73
C LEU A 453 -10.97 3.47 -10.93
N PRO A 454 -12.01 3.33 -10.07
CA PRO A 454 -12.20 2.15 -9.24
C PRO A 454 -12.07 0.83 -10.01
N GLY A 455 -11.40 -0.15 -9.40
CA GLY A 455 -11.13 -1.44 -10.04
C GLY A 455 -10.02 -1.38 -11.09
N TYR A 456 -9.07 -0.44 -10.95
CA TYR A 456 -7.91 -0.30 -11.83
C TYR A 456 -8.24 0.00 -13.30
N LEU A 457 -9.43 0.55 -13.57
CA LEU A 457 -9.76 1.08 -14.89
C LEU A 457 -8.90 2.33 -15.15
N THR A 458 -8.40 2.51 -16.36
CA THR A 458 -7.59 3.68 -16.73
C THR A 458 -8.44 4.96 -16.68
N ALA A 459 -7.95 6.02 -16.05
CA ALA A 459 -8.63 7.32 -16.11
C ALA A 459 -8.56 7.89 -17.54
N PRO A 460 -9.65 8.47 -18.05
CA PRO A 460 -9.74 8.89 -19.46
C PRO A 460 -8.79 10.05 -19.78
N SER A 461 -8.40 10.14 -21.05
CA SER A 461 -7.56 11.19 -21.64
C SER A 461 -8.35 11.96 -22.71
N PRO A 462 -7.93 13.18 -23.11
CA PRO A 462 -8.64 13.97 -24.12
C PRO A 462 -8.93 13.23 -25.43
N ASP A 463 -8.10 12.25 -25.82
CA ASP A 463 -8.28 11.44 -27.02
C ASP A 463 -9.42 10.42 -26.90
N ASP A 464 -9.86 10.14 -25.67
CA ASP A 464 -10.92 9.19 -25.38
C ASP A 464 -12.26 9.94 -25.46
N VAL A 465 -12.66 10.33 -26.68
CA VAL A 465 -13.75 11.29 -26.96
C VAL A 465 -15.14 10.80 -26.56
N ASP A 466 -15.32 9.48 -26.51
CA ASP A 466 -16.53 8.80 -26.06
C ASP A 466 -16.19 7.44 -25.41
N LEU A 467 -17.20 6.82 -24.79
CA LEU A 467 -17.06 5.53 -24.11
C LEU A 467 -16.62 4.41 -25.06
N LYS A 468 -17.07 4.46 -26.33
CA LYS A 468 -16.71 3.47 -27.35
C LYS A 468 -15.21 3.49 -27.63
N THR A 469 -14.69 4.67 -27.96
CA THR A 469 -13.26 4.92 -28.22
C THR A 469 -12.40 4.53 -27.01
N TYR A 470 -12.86 4.90 -25.82
CA TYR A 470 -12.22 4.51 -24.56
C TYR A 470 -12.13 2.98 -24.41
N ILE A 471 -13.25 2.27 -24.58
CA ILE A 471 -13.30 0.80 -24.49
C ILE A 471 -12.38 0.16 -25.53
N GLU A 472 -12.43 0.61 -26.79
CA GLU A 472 -11.61 0.07 -27.87
C GLU A 472 -10.10 0.21 -27.61
N LYS A 473 -9.69 1.34 -27.02
CA LYS A 473 -8.29 1.65 -26.71
C LYS A 473 -7.75 0.85 -25.53
N TYR A 474 -8.53 0.72 -24.44
CA TYR A 474 -8.04 0.13 -23.20
C TYR A 474 -8.40 -1.35 -23.02
N THR A 475 -9.21 -1.95 -23.90
CA THR A 475 -9.47 -3.39 -23.88
C THR A 475 -8.31 -4.12 -24.57
N PRO A 476 -7.44 -4.85 -23.83
CA PRO A 476 -6.41 -5.67 -24.45
C PRO A 476 -7.01 -6.77 -25.31
N LYS A 477 -6.31 -7.16 -26.37
CA LYS A 477 -6.72 -8.20 -27.31
C LYS A 477 -5.72 -9.36 -27.28
N SER A 478 -6.22 -10.57 -27.49
CA SER A 478 -5.39 -11.76 -27.64
C SER A 478 -6.08 -12.74 -28.58
N ASN A 479 -5.34 -13.26 -29.56
CA ASN A 479 -5.82 -14.29 -30.48
C ASN A 479 -5.48 -15.70 -29.99
N ASP A 480 -4.69 -15.84 -28.92
CA ASP A 480 -4.36 -17.14 -28.32
C ASP A 480 -5.56 -17.65 -27.49
N LYS A 481 -6.17 -18.74 -27.95
CA LYS A 481 -7.33 -19.37 -27.30
C LYS A 481 -7.03 -19.87 -25.88
N LYS A 482 -5.76 -20.12 -25.53
CA LYS A 482 -5.36 -20.49 -24.15
C LYS A 482 -5.17 -19.28 -23.24
N SER A 483 -5.03 -18.07 -23.80
CA SER A 483 -5.07 -16.86 -22.99
C SER A 483 -6.49 -16.60 -22.50
N ALA A 484 -6.64 -16.34 -21.20
CA ALA A 484 -7.91 -15.90 -20.65
C ALA A 484 -8.15 -14.42 -20.96
N ASN A 485 -7.08 -13.61 -21.03
CA ASN A 485 -7.11 -12.16 -21.22
C ASN A 485 -8.32 -11.51 -20.53
N TRP A 486 -8.41 -11.65 -19.21
CA TRP A 486 -9.65 -11.35 -18.48
C TRP A 486 -10.06 -9.87 -18.58
N TRP A 487 -9.09 -8.99 -18.81
CA TRP A 487 -9.32 -7.58 -19.15
C TRP A 487 -10.13 -7.38 -20.44
N GLY A 488 -10.34 -8.40 -21.26
CA GLY A 488 -11.31 -8.41 -22.36
C GLY A 488 -12.75 -8.08 -21.93
N ASN A 489 -13.05 -8.15 -20.64
CA ASN A 489 -14.33 -7.75 -20.05
C ASN A 489 -14.41 -6.24 -19.69
N TYR A 490 -13.44 -5.44 -20.10
CA TYR A 490 -13.31 -4.02 -19.73
C TYR A 490 -14.61 -3.22 -19.87
N SER A 491 -15.36 -3.43 -20.96
CA SER A 491 -16.62 -2.74 -21.25
C SER A 491 -17.69 -2.94 -20.18
N LYS A 492 -17.77 -4.14 -19.59
CA LYS A 492 -18.72 -4.44 -18.51
C LYS A 492 -18.42 -3.62 -17.26
N TYR A 493 -17.14 -3.45 -16.96
CA TYR A 493 -16.68 -2.80 -15.74
C TYR A 493 -16.88 -1.29 -15.80
N ILE A 494 -16.45 -0.65 -16.91
CA ILE A 494 -16.65 0.80 -17.04
C ILE A 494 -18.14 1.15 -17.12
N THR A 495 -18.94 0.43 -17.91
CA THR A 495 -20.39 0.72 -17.98
C THR A 495 -21.06 0.54 -16.61
N SER A 496 -20.75 -0.52 -15.88
CA SER A 496 -21.32 -0.75 -14.55
C SER A 496 -20.88 0.32 -13.54
N LEU A 497 -19.66 0.84 -13.63
CA LEU A 497 -19.19 1.95 -12.79
C LEU A 497 -19.97 3.24 -13.09
N LEU A 498 -20.13 3.59 -14.37
CA LEU A 498 -20.90 4.76 -14.79
C LEU A 498 -22.37 4.65 -14.32
N LYS A 499 -22.97 3.46 -14.41
CA LYS A 499 -24.31 3.17 -13.87
C LYS A 499 -24.38 3.31 -12.35
N ALA A 500 -23.35 2.90 -11.60
CA ALA A 500 -23.31 3.12 -10.15
C ALA A 500 -23.25 4.61 -9.80
N TRP A 501 -22.49 5.39 -10.56
CA TRP A 501 -22.25 6.81 -10.27
C TRP A 501 -23.40 7.72 -10.65
N TRP A 502 -24.06 7.49 -11.78
CA TRP A 502 -25.14 8.38 -12.28
C TRP A 502 -26.50 7.70 -12.40
N GLY A 503 -26.63 6.42 -12.04
CA GLY A 503 -27.92 5.74 -11.88
C GLY A 503 -28.76 5.79 -13.16
N GLU A 504 -30.01 6.24 -13.01
CA GLU A 504 -30.96 6.42 -14.12
C GLU A 504 -30.53 7.49 -15.12
N ASN A 505 -29.64 8.42 -14.76
CA ASN A 505 -29.12 9.42 -15.69
C ASN A 505 -28.12 8.82 -16.69
N ALA A 506 -27.42 7.73 -16.33
CA ALA A 506 -26.50 7.05 -17.23
C ALA A 506 -27.26 6.10 -18.18
N GLN A 507 -27.73 6.62 -19.31
CA GLN A 507 -28.33 5.85 -20.41
C GLN A 507 -27.39 5.77 -21.61
N LYS A 508 -27.59 4.79 -22.50
CA LYS A 508 -26.69 4.53 -23.63
C LYS A 508 -26.47 5.75 -24.54
N ASP A 509 -27.49 6.59 -24.70
CA ASP A 509 -27.55 7.78 -25.55
C ASP A 509 -27.18 9.09 -24.83
N THR A 510 -26.92 9.06 -23.53
CA THR A 510 -26.42 10.23 -22.78
C THR A 510 -24.99 10.60 -23.15
N GLU A 511 -24.52 11.78 -22.72
CA GLU A 511 -23.26 12.39 -23.17
C GLU A 511 -22.04 11.43 -23.16
N GLY A 512 -21.52 11.14 -24.36
CA GLY A 512 -20.37 10.25 -24.56
C GLY A 512 -20.67 8.76 -24.33
N GLY A 513 -21.92 8.39 -24.04
CA GLY A 513 -22.39 7.07 -23.66
C GLY A 513 -22.37 6.86 -22.14
N PHE A 514 -23.53 6.62 -21.52
CA PHE A 514 -23.66 6.41 -20.07
C PHE A 514 -23.04 7.53 -19.21
N CYS A 515 -23.24 8.79 -19.59
CA CYS A 515 -22.63 9.95 -18.92
C CYS A 515 -21.10 9.94 -18.88
N TYR A 516 -20.42 9.19 -19.76
CA TYR A 516 -18.97 9.11 -19.79
C TYR A 516 -18.28 10.48 -19.88
N ASN A 517 -18.88 11.45 -20.59
CA ASN A 517 -18.33 12.81 -20.67
C ASN A 517 -18.42 13.62 -19.37
N TYR A 518 -19.10 13.13 -18.33
CA TYR A 518 -19.06 13.74 -17.00
C TYR A 518 -17.71 13.48 -16.29
N LEU A 519 -16.94 12.47 -16.71
CA LEU A 519 -15.63 12.20 -16.14
C LEU A 519 -14.59 13.25 -16.56
N PRO A 520 -13.74 13.72 -15.62
CA PRO A 520 -12.61 14.57 -15.96
C PRO A 520 -11.55 13.77 -16.73
N LYS A 521 -11.01 14.35 -17.81
CA LYS A 521 -9.98 13.72 -18.65
C LYS A 521 -8.60 14.30 -18.35
N LYS A 522 -7.61 13.43 -18.06
CA LYS A 522 -6.25 13.82 -17.67
C LYS A 522 -5.37 14.19 -18.87
N SER A 523 -4.52 15.22 -18.75
CA SER A 523 -3.52 15.55 -19.79
C SER A 523 -2.15 15.87 -19.19
N GLY A 524 -1.30 14.85 -19.09
CA GLY A 524 0.03 14.93 -18.47
C GLY A 524 0.09 14.26 -17.08
N LEU A 525 1.14 14.58 -16.33
CA LEU A 525 1.40 14.08 -14.98
C LEU A 525 0.70 14.96 -13.93
N HIS A 526 -0.03 14.32 -13.02
CA HIS A 526 -0.81 14.97 -11.96
C HIS A 526 -0.57 14.32 -10.60
N ASP A 527 0.61 13.72 -10.44
CA ASP A 527 1.01 13.06 -9.21
C ASP A 527 1.29 14.05 -8.07
N HIS A 528 1.47 13.52 -6.85
CA HIS A 528 1.81 14.29 -5.63
C HIS A 528 2.85 15.39 -5.86
N MET A 529 4.00 15.12 -6.49
CA MET A 529 5.01 16.15 -6.70
C MET A 529 4.50 17.25 -7.65
N GLN A 530 3.75 16.86 -8.69
CA GLN A 530 3.12 17.81 -9.61
C GLN A 530 2.00 18.65 -8.96
N ILE A 531 1.29 18.10 -7.98
CA ILE A 531 0.33 18.87 -7.16
C ILE A 531 1.07 20.00 -6.46
N PHE A 532 2.18 19.72 -5.78
CA PHE A 532 2.95 20.75 -5.06
C PHE A 532 3.69 21.73 -5.99
N GLU A 533 4.16 21.28 -7.15
CA GLU A 533 4.68 22.16 -8.21
C GLU A 533 3.64 23.19 -8.68
N ASN A 534 2.44 22.73 -9.03
CA ASN A 534 1.40 23.59 -9.56
C ASN A 534 0.73 24.44 -8.47
N MET A 535 0.71 23.96 -7.23
CA MET A 535 0.29 24.74 -6.05
C MET A 535 1.25 25.88 -5.77
N TYR A 536 2.56 25.62 -5.77
CA TYR A 536 3.56 26.69 -5.59
C TYR A 536 3.47 27.75 -6.69
N LYS A 537 3.19 27.32 -7.93
CA LYS A 537 2.98 28.20 -9.09
C LYS A 537 1.64 28.95 -9.06
N GLY A 538 0.84 28.77 -8.00
CA GLY A 538 -0.45 29.44 -7.83
C GLY A 538 -1.56 28.94 -8.77
N LYS A 539 -1.35 27.81 -9.46
CA LYS A 539 -2.37 27.23 -10.35
C LYS A 539 -3.43 26.45 -9.59
N ILE A 540 -3.06 25.84 -8.46
CA ILE A 540 -3.99 25.21 -7.54
C ILE A 540 -4.31 26.23 -6.45
N GLU A 541 -5.58 26.65 -6.38
CA GLU A 541 -6.07 27.63 -5.41
C GLU A 541 -6.55 26.97 -4.11
N GLY A 542 -6.98 25.72 -4.17
CA GLY A 542 -7.58 25.00 -3.06
C GLY A 542 -7.05 23.59 -2.89
N LEU A 543 -6.81 23.18 -1.64
CA LEU A 543 -6.42 21.82 -1.29
C LEU A 543 -7.39 21.24 -0.25
N ILE A 544 -7.84 20.01 -0.50
CA ILE A 544 -8.47 19.14 0.50
C ILE A 544 -7.42 18.11 0.92
N ALA A 545 -6.90 18.19 2.14
CA ALA A 545 -5.91 17.28 2.71
C ALA A 545 -6.53 16.43 3.83
N TRP A 546 -6.91 15.20 3.49
CA TRP A 546 -7.77 14.36 4.31
C TRP A 546 -7.01 13.13 4.82
N GLY A 547 -6.76 13.06 6.13
CA GLY A 547 -5.98 11.95 6.71
C GLY A 547 -4.55 11.84 6.14
N GLN A 548 -3.91 12.98 5.83
CA GLN A 548 -2.54 13.07 5.33
C GLN A 548 -1.81 14.32 5.84
N ASN A 549 -0.50 14.18 6.05
CA ASN A 549 0.37 15.26 6.56
C ASN A 549 1.55 15.56 5.60
N PRO A 550 1.32 16.14 4.41
CA PRO A 550 2.38 16.46 3.44
C PRO A 550 3.48 17.38 3.99
N ALA A 551 3.15 18.31 4.90
CA ALA A 551 4.13 19.22 5.51
C ALA A 551 5.27 18.51 6.28
N VAL A 552 5.12 17.21 6.54
CA VAL A 552 6.18 16.33 7.04
C VAL A 552 6.49 15.21 6.02
N GLY A 553 5.47 14.53 5.49
CA GLY A 553 5.63 13.29 4.74
C GLY A 553 6.05 13.42 3.27
N GLY A 554 5.87 14.58 2.63
CA GLY A 554 6.24 14.76 1.24
C GLY A 554 7.73 15.08 1.03
N PRO A 555 8.28 14.84 -0.18
CA PRO A 555 9.70 15.04 -0.47
C PRO A 555 10.03 16.54 -0.50
N ASN A 556 11.19 16.90 0.02
CA ASN A 556 11.58 18.31 0.20
C ASN A 556 10.45 19.08 0.92
N SER A 557 10.22 18.72 2.18
CA SER A 557 9.07 19.23 2.93
C SER A 557 9.04 20.76 3.05
N GLU A 558 10.18 21.44 2.88
CA GLU A 558 10.23 22.91 2.83
C GLU A 558 9.50 23.46 1.59
N LYS A 559 9.72 22.86 0.43
CA LYS A 559 9.00 23.21 -0.79
C LYS A 559 7.50 23.01 -0.63
N GLU A 560 7.09 21.89 -0.03
CA GLU A 560 5.66 21.64 0.20
C GLU A 560 5.04 22.63 1.18
N ARG A 561 5.73 22.98 2.27
CA ARG A 561 5.27 24.01 3.21
C ARG A 561 5.11 25.37 2.53
N LYS A 562 6.07 25.77 1.69
CA LYS A 562 5.97 27.03 0.93
C LYS A 562 4.88 27.00 -0.13
N ALA A 563 4.58 25.83 -0.71
CA ALA A 563 3.46 25.68 -1.63
C ALA A 563 2.12 25.87 -0.91
N LEU A 564 1.98 25.36 0.33
CA LEU A 564 0.79 25.59 1.15
C LEU A 564 0.54 27.09 1.40
N ASP A 565 1.59 27.92 1.52
CA ASP A 565 1.45 29.38 1.66
C ASP A 565 0.75 30.06 0.47
N LYS A 566 0.72 29.40 -0.70
CA LYS A 566 0.17 29.95 -1.95
C LYS A 566 -1.31 29.62 -2.15
N LEU A 567 -1.87 28.71 -1.36
CA LEU A 567 -3.28 28.36 -1.42
C LEU A 567 -4.16 29.55 -1.00
N LYS A 568 -5.32 29.69 -1.63
CA LYS A 568 -6.41 30.55 -1.15
C LYS A 568 -7.11 29.90 0.04
N TRP A 569 -7.35 28.59 -0.02
CA TRP A 569 -7.97 27.84 1.06
C TRP A 569 -7.41 26.42 1.18
N LEU A 570 -7.44 25.89 2.41
CA LEU A 570 -7.02 24.54 2.78
C LEU A 570 -8.09 23.93 3.69
N VAL A 571 -8.60 22.75 3.33
CA VAL A 571 -9.47 21.94 4.19
C VAL A 571 -8.68 20.73 4.67
N VAL A 572 -8.63 20.54 5.99
CA VAL A 572 -7.98 19.40 6.64
C VAL A 572 -9.01 18.66 7.49
N ALA A 573 -9.09 17.34 7.35
CA ALA A 573 -9.86 16.48 8.25
C ALA A 573 -8.90 15.47 8.88
N GLU A 574 -8.80 15.52 10.21
CA GLU A 574 -7.74 14.87 10.98
C GLU A 574 -8.18 14.57 12.41
N LEU A 575 -7.36 13.79 13.13
CA LEU A 575 -7.55 13.53 14.56
C LEU A 575 -6.89 14.59 15.46
N TRP A 576 -5.88 15.28 14.93
CA TRP A 576 -4.99 16.18 15.67
C TRP A 576 -4.71 17.46 14.86
N GLU A 577 -4.24 18.51 15.53
CA GLU A 577 -3.66 19.68 14.84
C GLU A 577 -2.29 19.30 14.24
N THR A 578 -2.30 18.76 13.01
CA THR A 578 -1.10 18.32 12.28
C THR A 578 -0.31 19.50 11.71
N GLU A 579 0.98 19.29 11.39
CA GLU A 579 1.82 20.30 10.73
C GLU A 579 1.21 20.84 9.43
N THR A 580 0.48 20.04 8.66
CA THR A 580 -0.25 20.55 7.48
C THR A 580 -1.37 21.51 7.89
N ALA A 581 -2.13 21.22 8.94
CA ALA A 581 -3.22 22.11 9.39
C ALA A 581 -2.69 23.43 9.97
N GLN A 582 -1.52 23.39 10.63
CA GLN A 582 -0.91 24.55 11.29
C GLN A 582 0.37 25.06 10.60
N PHE A 583 0.53 24.81 9.30
CA PHE A 583 1.74 25.19 8.54
C PHE A 583 2.07 26.69 8.61
N TRP A 584 1.06 27.52 8.87
CA TRP A 584 1.15 28.97 9.05
C TRP A 584 1.72 29.39 10.42
N LYS A 585 1.88 28.45 11.36
CA LYS A 585 2.59 28.60 12.65
C LYS A 585 3.99 27.98 12.64
N ARG A 586 4.46 27.45 11.51
CA ARG A 586 5.74 26.72 11.48
C ARG A 586 6.92 27.60 11.91
N PRO A 587 8.02 27.01 12.40
CA PRO A 587 9.21 27.79 12.73
C PRO A 587 9.71 28.62 11.54
N GLY A 588 10.08 29.88 11.79
CA GLY A 588 10.70 30.77 10.79
C GLY A 588 9.75 31.55 9.89
N VAL A 589 8.43 31.54 10.15
CA VAL A 589 7.47 32.37 9.38
C VAL A 589 6.67 33.31 10.26
N ASN A 590 6.15 34.37 9.62
CA ASN A 590 5.17 35.28 10.20
C ASN A 590 3.79 34.96 9.62
N SER A 591 2.83 34.56 10.47
CA SER A 591 1.48 34.18 10.02
C SER A 591 0.74 35.30 9.28
N ALA A 592 1.07 36.57 9.55
CA ALA A 592 0.46 37.71 8.87
C ALA A 592 0.72 37.72 7.36
N ASP A 593 1.84 37.13 6.91
CA ASP A 593 2.24 37.09 5.50
C ASP A 593 1.57 35.94 4.73
N ILE A 594 1.02 34.96 5.44
CA ILE A 594 0.39 33.77 4.85
C ILE A 594 -1.11 34.01 4.76
N LYS A 595 -1.66 34.08 3.53
CA LYS A 595 -3.07 34.44 3.29
C LYS A 595 -4.02 33.26 3.11
N THR A 596 -3.53 32.03 3.23
CA THR A 596 -4.35 30.81 3.12
C THR A 596 -5.39 30.72 4.22
N GLU A 597 -6.66 30.67 3.84
CA GLU A 597 -7.75 30.33 4.75
C GLU A 597 -7.67 28.83 5.12
N VAL A 598 -7.81 28.45 6.40
CA VAL A 598 -7.69 27.03 6.80
C VAL A 598 -8.90 26.58 7.59
N PHE A 599 -9.43 25.40 7.23
CA PHE A 599 -10.48 24.68 7.94
C PHE A 599 -9.89 23.38 8.47
N LEU A 600 -10.01 23.14 9.77
CA LEU A 600 -9.60 21.90 10.41
C LEU A 600 -10.83 21.23 11.03
N LEU A 601 -11.21 20.11 10.44
CA LEU A 601 -12.42 19.35 10.72
C LEU A 601 -12.09 18.17 11.65
N PRO A 602 -12.79 18.00 12.79
CA PRO A 602 -12.55 16.90 13.71
C PRO A 602 -13.09 15.59 13.14
N ALA A 603 -12.21 14.64 12.83
CA ALA A 603 -12.57 13.33 12.31
C ALA A 603 -12.61 12.25 13.41
N CYS A 604 -13.45 11.23 13.23
CA CYS A 604 -13.51 10.08 14.12
C CYS A 604 -12.26 9.19 14.01
N SER A 605 -11.88 8.55 15.12
CA SER A 605 -10.89 7.47 15.10
C SER A 605 -11.49 6.17 14.55
N SER A 606 -10.65 5.16 14.32
CA SER A 606 -11.09 3.86 13.81
C SER A 606 -12.01 3.07 14.74
N VAL A 607 -12.09 3.42 16.02
CA VAL A 607 -12.96 2.73 16.99
C VAL A 607 -14.31 3.44 17.17
N GLU A 608 -14.50 4.58 16.52
CA GLU A 608 -15.71 5.42 16.56
C GLU A 608 -16.57 5.28 15.29
N LYS A 609 -16.15 4.44 14.33
CA LYS A 609 -16.82 4.28 13.04
C LYS A 609 -16.88 2.83 12.56
N GLU A 610 -17.83 2.55 11.68
CA GLU A 610 -18.07 1.25 11.05
C GLU A 610 -17.71 1.31 9.55
N GLY A 611 -17.11 0.25 9.04
CA GLY A 611 -16.72 0.13 7.64
C GLY A 611 -15.76 -1.03 7.41
N SER A 612 -15.11 -1.08 6.25
CA SER A 612 -14.12 -2.11 5.93
C SER A 612 -12.74 -1.57 5.60
N VAL A 613 -11.70 -2.32 5.96
CA VAL A 613 -10.32 -2.06 5.53
C VAL A 613 -9.71 -3.30 4.88
N SER A 614 -9.03 -3.11 3.76
CA SER A 614 -8.32 -4.15 3.01
C SER A 614 -6.84 -4.18 3.39
N ASN A 615 -6.42 -5.27 4.04
CA ASN A 615 -5.02 -5.46 4.41
C ASN A 615 -4.13 -5.81 3.20
N SER A 616 -2.84 -6.03 3.43
CA SER A 616 -1.89 -6.39 2.38
C SER A 616 -2.24 -7.70 1.66
N GLY A 617 -2.83 -8.68 2.34
CA GLY A 617 -3.31 -9.91 1.72
C GLY A 617 -4.57 -9.75 0.86
N ARG A 618 -5.05 -8.51 0.64
CA ARG A 618 -6.32 -8.14 -0.01
C ARG A 618 -7.56 -8.52 0.79
N TRP A 619 -7.42 -8.89 2.06
CA TRP A 619 -8.55 -9.26 2.91
C TRP A 619 -9.28 -7.98 3.31
N ALA A 620 -10.48 -7.77 2.76
CA ALA A 620 -11.41 -6.74 3.16
C ALA A 620 -12.09 -7.20 4.47
N GLN A 621 -11.78 -6.53 5.56
CA GLN A 621 -12.20 -6.89 6.91
C GLN A 621 -13.14 -5.83 7.47
N TRP A 622 -14.34 -6.23 7.87
CA TRP A 622 -15.31 -5.34 8.49
C TRP A 622 -14.89 -5.01 9.94
N ARG A 623 -15.10 -3.75 10.34
CA ARG A 623 -14.92 -3.26 11.71
C ARG A 623 -16.16 -2.50 12.16
N TYR A 624 -16.40 -2.49 13.46
CA TYR A 624 -17.58 -1.85 14.05
C TYR A 624 -17.17 -0.70 14.99
N ALA A 625 -18.03 0.32 15.08
CA ALA A 625 -17.90 1.38 16.06
C ALA A 625 -18.14 0.84 17.48
N ALA A 626 -17.26 1.17 18.41
CA ALA A 626 -17.37 0.80 19.82
C ALA A 626 -18.13 1.84 20.66
N ILE A 627 -18.08 3.10 20.23
CA ILE A 627 -18.79 4.25 20.80
C ILE A 627 -19.42 5.10 19.69
N HIS A 628 -20.44 5.87 20.03
CA HIS A 628 -21.30 6.64 19.12
C HIS A 628 -21.53 8.07 19.61
N PRO A 629 -22.03 9.00 18.75
CA PRO A 629 -22.38 10.35 19.18
C PRO A 629 -23.27 10.36 20.42
N GLY A 630 -22.85 11.08 21.46
CA GLY A 630 -23.54 11.17 22.75
C GLY A 630 -23.01 10.22 23.84
N ASP A 631 -22.16 9.25 23.48
CA ASP A 631 -21.45 8.43 24.46
C ASP A 631 -20.43 9.26 25.25
N ALA A 632 -20.10 8.80 26.46
CA ALA A 632 -19.26 9.55 27.40
C ALA A 632 -17.82 9.80 26.90
N ASP A 633 -17.25 8.88 26.12
CA ASP A 633 -15.92 9.04 25.50
C ASP A 633 -15.99 9.59 24.06
N TRP A 634 -17.17 10.05 23.61
CA TRP A 634 -17.30 10.69 22.30
C TRP A 634 -16.59 12.05 22.27
N HIS A 635 -15.80 12.30 21.23
CA HIS A 635 -14.96 13.50 21.12
C HIS A 635 -15.71 14.70 20.52
N GLY A 636 -16.54 15.37 21.33
CA GLY A 636 -17.18 16.63 20.96
C GLY A 636 -17.86 16.57 19.59
N ASP A 637 -17.45 17.46 18.69
CA ASP A 637 -18.01 17.58 17.34
C ASP A 637 -17.39 16.61 16.32
N ALA A 638 -16.57 15.65 16.72
CA ALA A 638 -15.97 14.69 15.78
C ALA A 638 -17.04 13.95 14.97
N ARG A 639 -16.76 13.68 13.69
CA ARG A 639 -17.65 12.93 12.78
C ARG A 639 -16.86 11.93 11.95
N SER A 640 -17.51 10.84 11.53
CA SER A 640 -16.89 9.87 10.64
C SER A 640 -16.51 10.53 9.31
N ASP A 641 -15.45 10.06 8.65
CA ASP A 641 -15.11 10.62 7.33
C ASP A 641 -16.22 10.34 6.31
N LEU A 642 -16.98 9.25 6.52
CA LEU A 642 -18.19 8.93 5.75
C LEU A 642 -19.26 10.03 5.88
N TRP A 643 -19.51 10.51 7.10
CA TRP A 643 -20.42 11.64 7.34
C TRP A 643 -19.86 12.94 6.74
N ILE A 644 -18.57 13.23 6.93
CA ILE A 644 -17.96 14.47 6.45
C ILE A 644 -18.04 14.56 4.93
N VAL A 645 -17.76 13.47 4.18
CA VAL A 645 -17.84 13.47 2.71
C VAL A 645 -19.30 13.58 2.22
N ASP A 646 -20.24 12.91 2.89
CA ASP A 646 -21.66 12.99 2.58
C ASP A 646 -22.20 14.41 2.80
N ALA A 647 -21.93 15.00 3.97
CA ALA A 647 -22.37 16.34 4.33
C ALA A 647 -21.77 17.41 3.40
N LEU A 648 -20.47 17.30 3.08
CA LEU A 648 -19.81 18.23 2.17
C LEU A 648 -20.38 18.16 0.76
N PHE A 649 -20.59 16.94 0.23
CA PHE A 649 -21.19 16.78 -1.10
C PHE A 649 -22.60 17.37 -1.16
N LYS A 650 -23.45 17.08 -0.16
CA LYS A 650 -24.80 17.65 -0.07
C LYS A 650 -24.77 19.17 0.03
N GLY A 651 -23.83 19.74 0.79
CA GLY A 651 -23.62 21.19 0.88
C GLY A 651 -23.30 21.79 -0.49
N ILE A 652 -22.38 21.19 -1.24
CA ILE A 652 -22.02 21.64 -2.60
C ILE A 652 -23.20 21.50 -3.56
N LYS A 653 -23.92 20.37 -3.52
CA LYS A 653 -25.12 20.16 -4.34
C LYS A 653 -26.15 21.26 -4.09
N LYS A 654 -26.41 21.63 -2.83
CA LYS A 654 -27.28 22.74 -2.46
C LYS A 654 -26.80 24.09 -3.02
N GLU A 655 -25.50 24.38 -2.99
CA GLU A 655 -24.95 25.60 -3.60
C GLU A 655 -25.17 25.67 -5.12
N TYR A 656 -25.06 24.54 -5.82
CA TYR A 656 -25.37 24.43 -7.26
C TYR A 656 -26.87 24.46 -7.58
N GLN A 657 -27.74 24.07 -6.64
CA GLN A 657 -29.19 24.22 -6.78
C GLN A 657 -29.66 25.66 -6.56
N LYS A 658 -29.00 26.41 -5.66
CA LYS A 658 -29.31 27.83 -5.38
C LYS A 658 -28.95 28.74 -6.55
N THR A 659 -27.79 28.52 -7.16
CA THR A 659 -27.26 29.37 -8.23
C THR A 659 -26.68 28.53 -9.35
N ALA A 660 -26.99 28.91 -10.60
CA ALA A 660 -26.37 28.29 -11.77
C ALA A 660 -24.83 28.32 -11.65
N GLY A 661 -24.18 27.34 -12.26
CA GLY A 661 -22.73 27.22 -12.25
C GLY A 661 -22.23 26.47 -13.47
N VAL A 662 -20.91 26.49 -13.66
CA VAL A 662 -20.24 25.83 -14.77
C VAL A 662 -20.48 24.33 -14.71
N PHE A 663 -20.98 23.74 -15.79
CA PHE A 663 -21.15 22.28 -15.95
C PHE A 663 -21.67 21.58 -14.67
N PRO A 664 -22.90 21.89 -14.21
CA PRO A 664 -23.41 21.45 -12.91
C PRO A 664 -23.93 20.01 -12.92
N ASP A 665 -24.25 19.48 -14.10
CA ASP A 665 -24.87 18.18 -14.31
C ASP A 665 -24.17 17.01 -13.61
N PRO A 666 -22.82 16.84 -13.69
CA PRO A 666 -22.14 15.75 -12.98
C PRO A 666 -22.35 15.76 -11.47
N ILE A 667 -22.65 16.93 -10.88
CA ILE A 667 -22.90 17.13 -9.45
C ILE A 667 -24.38 16.89 -9.15
N LEU A 668 -25.28 17.53 -9.90
CA LEU A 668 -26.72 17.48 -9.64
C LEU A 668 -27.34 16.11 -9.96
N LYS A 669 -26.78 15.39 -10.94
CA LYS A 669 -27.25 14.07 -11.39
C LYS A 669 -26.50 12.90 -10.76
N LEU A 670 -25.54 13.17 -9.87
CA LEU A 670 -24.79 12.11 -9.19
C LEU A 670 -25.75 11.29 -8.31
N ASN A 671 -25.73 9.97 -8.45
CA ASN A 671 -26.47 9.07 -7.59
C ASN A 671 -25.84 9.07 -6.19
N TRP A 672 -26.47 9.73 -5.22
CA TRP A 672 -25.91 9.91 -3.88
C TRP A 672 -26.98 9.73 -2.81
N ASN A 673 -27.32 8.47 -2.51
CA ASN A 673 -28.34 8.13 -1.53
C ASN A 673 -27.80 7.08 -0.56
N TYR A 674 -27.13 7.56 0.48
CA TYR A 674 -26.46 6.72 1.49
C TYR A 674 -27.07 6.89 2.88
N GLY A 675 -28.28 7.43 3.01
CA GLY A 675 -28.92 7.68 4.31
C GLY A 675 -30.07 8.67 4.22
N THR A 676 -29.88 9.86 4.79
CA THR A 676 -30.91 10.89 5.03
C THR A 676 -31.42 11.64 3.77
N GLY A 677 -31.35 11.04 2.58
CA GLY A 677 -31.65 11.74 1.33
C GLY A 677 -30.77 12.98 1.14
N ASP A 678 -31.34 14.12 0.73
CA ASP A 678 -30.62 15.39 0.53
C ASP A 678 -30.42 16.22 1.83
N GLU A 679 -30.93 15.75 2.96
CA GLU A 679 -30.76 16.42 4.25
C GLU A 679 -29.38 16.15 4.86
N ILE A 680 -28.83 17.15 5.53
CA ILE A 680 -27.61 17.04 6.34
C ILE A 680 -28.07 17.02 7.79
N ASP A 681 -27.95 15.87 8.44
CA ASP A 681 -28.27 15.70 9.86
C ASP A 681 -26.99 15.33 10.60
N VAL A 682 -26.54 16.22 11.49
CA VAL A 682 -25.31 16.03 12.27
C VAL A 682 -25.40 14.87 13.27
N ASN A 683 -26.59 14.32 13.50
CA ASN A 683 -26.83 13.22 14.44
C ASN A 683 -27.07 11.87 13.74
N LYS A 684 -27.08 11.83 12.40
CA LYS A 684 -27.30 10.61 11.63
C LYS A 684 -26.15 10.33 10.68
N GLU A 685 -25.53 9.17 10.88
CA GLU A 685 -24.48 8.66 10.02
C GLU A 685 -25.06 8.10 8.70
N PRO A 686 -24.44 8.36 7.54
CA PRO A 686 -24.68 7.57 6.33
C PRO A 686 -24.32 6.09 6.55
N SER A 687 -24.97 5.20 5.79
CA SER A 687 -24.83 3.75 5.91
C SER A 687 -23.63 3.22 5.13
N ALA A 688 -22.61 2.73 5.84
CA ALA A 688 -21.49 2.01 5.23
C ALA A 688 -21.96 0.76 4.44
N HIS A 689 -23.02 0.09 4.88
CA HIS A 689 -23.60 -1.08 4.19
C HIS A 689 -24.18 -0.71 2.82
N PHE A 690 -24.74 0.48 2.67
CA PHE A 690 -25.25 0.95 1.37
C PHE A 690 -24.11 1.17 0.38
N VAL A 691 -23.02 1.79 0.86
CA VAL A 691 -21.83 2.04 0.05
C VAL A 691 -21.16 0.72 -0.33
N ALA A 692 -20.93 -0.19 0.63
CA ALA A 692 -20.37 -1.52 0.38
C ALA A 692 -21.19 -2.34 -0.62
N SER A 693 -22.51 -2.21 -0.54
CA SER A 693 -23.45 -2.78 -1.50
C SER A 693 -23.29 -2.19 -2.91
N GLU A 694 -23.16 -0.88 -3.07
CA GLU A 694 -22.92 -0.25 -4.39
C GLU A 694 -21.55 -0.67 -4.94
N ILE A 695 -20.52 -0.70 -4.08
CA ILE A 695 -19.18 -1.18 -4.42
C ILE A 695 -19.23 -2.61 -4.98
N ASN A 696 -19.93 -3.54 -4.33
CA ASN A 696 -20.14 -4.90 -4.83
C ASN A 696 -20.88 -4.92 -6.17
N GLY A 697 -21.97 -4.16 -6.24
CA GLY A 697 -22.80 -4.03 -7.43
C GLY A 697 -24.10 -4.84 -7.38
N TYR A 698 -25.10 -4.36 -8.11
CA TYR A 698 -26.47 -4.88 -8.13
C TYR A 698 -27.05 -4.93 -9.55
N PHE A 699 -28.04 -5.80 -9.77
CA PHE A 699 -28.80 -5.83 -11.02
C PHE A 699 -29.83 -4.69 -11.05
N ILE A 700 -30.14 -4.23 -12.26
CA ILE A 700 -31.16 -3.21 -12.53
C ILE A 700 -32.21 -3.81 -13.46
N GLU A 701 -33.47 -3.76 -13.05
CA GLU A 701 -34.63 -4.17 -13.85
C GLU A 701 -35.69 -3.07 -13.77
N ASN A 702 -36.20 -2.62 -14.92
CA ASN A 702 -37.20 -1.54 -15.01
C ASN A 702 -36.80 -0.26 -14.24
N GLY A 703 -35.51 0.10 -14.28
CA GLY A 703 -34.94 1.25 -13.55
C GLY A 703 -34.66 0.99 -12.07
N GLN A 704 -35.18 -0.10 -11.51
CA GLN A 704 -35.08 -0.42 -10.09
C GLN A 704 -34.00 -1.45 -9.79
N ARG A 705 -33.45 -1.37 -8.58
CA ARG A 705 -32.46 -2.32 -8.08
C ARG A 705 -33.10 -3.68 -7.80
N LYS A 706 -32.49 -4.77 -8.30
CA LYS A 706 -32.96 -6.17 -8.18
C LYS A 706 -31.87 -7.08 -7.59
N GLY A 707 -31.52 -6.87 -6.33
CA GLY A 707 -30.54 -7.71 -5.61
C GLY A 707 -29.08 -7.54 -6.07
N GLN A 708 -28.16 -8.18 -5.34
CA GLN A 708 -26.71 -8.07 -5.56
C GLN A 708 -26.23 -8.92 -6.73
N VAL A 709 -25.18 -8.45 -7.39
CA VAL A 709 -24.39 -9.25 -8.33
C VAL A 709 -23.50 -10.20 -7.52
N PRO A 710 -23.58 -11.53 -7.74
CA PRO A 710 -22.84 -12.51 -6.93
C PRO A 710 -21.35 -12.62 -7.29
N GLY A 711 -20.92 -12.02 -8.40
CA GLY A 711 -19.53 -11.95 -8.83
C GLY A 711 -19.36 -11.29 -10.20
N PHE A 712 -18.15 -10.75 -10.45
CA PHE A 712 -17.89 -9.87 -11.60
C PHE A 712 -18.11 -10.50 -12.98
N ALA A 713 -18.17 -11.84 -13.08
CA ALA A 713 -18.48 -12.55 -14.32
C ALA A 713 -19.93 -12.30 -14.80
N LYS A 714 -20.80 -11.83 -13.91
CA LYS A 714 -22.21 -11.50 -14.18
C LYS A 714 -22.46 -10.01 -14.46
N LEU A 715 -21.42 -9.18 -14.46
CA LEU A 715 -21.54 -7.78 -14.88
C LEU A 715 -21.81 -7.68 -16.37
N MET A 716 -22.64 -6.71 -16.75
CA MET A 716 -23.10 -6.46 -18.11
C MET A 716 -22.63 -5.09 -18.59
N ASN A 717 -22.63 -4.87 -19.90
CA ASN A 717 -22.22 -3.61 -20.54
C ASN A 717 -23.40 -2.86 -21.20
N ASP A 718 -24.63 -3.30 -20.95
CA ASP A 718 -25.87 -2.77 -21.53
C ASP A 718 -26.62 -1.81 -20.59
N GLY A 719 -26.12 -1.62 -19.36
CA GLY A 719 -26.73 -0.78 -18.34
C GLY A 719 -27.60 -1.53 -17.33
N THR A 720 -27.75 -2.85 -17.44
CA THR A 720 -28.56 -3.69 -16.52
C THR A 720 -27.82 -4.07 -15.23
N THR A 721 -26.56 -3.64 -15.06
CA THR A 721 -25.81 -3.79 -13.82
C THR A 721 -25.15 -2.47 -13.43
N ALA A 722 -25.13 -2.18 -12.13
CA ALA A 722 -24.32 -1.13 -11.52
C ALA A 722 -23.28 -1.77 -10.60
N CYS A 723 -22.04 -1.28 -10.58
CA CYS A 723 -20.97 -1.80 -9.74
C CYS A 723 -19.92 -0.72 -9.50
N GLY A 724 -19.76 -0.28 -8.25
CA GLY A 724 -18.80 0.75 -7.87
C GLY A 724 -17.34 0.29 -7.94
N ASN A 725 -17.07 -1.00 -7.75
CA ASN A 725 -15.75 -1.57 -7.98
C ASN A 725 -15.81 -3.06 -8.32
N TRP A 726 -15.54 -3.41 -9.58
CA TRP A 726 -15.69 -4.79 -10.06
C TRP A 726 -14.80 -5.81 -9.35
N VAL A 727 -13.63 -5.42 -8.80
CA VAL A 727 -12.80 -6.40 -8.08
C VAL A 727 -13.38 -6.78 -6.72
N TYR A 728 -14.23 -5.92 -6.13
CA TYR A 728 -14.95 -6.16 -4.86
C TYR A 728 -16.29 -6.90 -5.07
N CYS A 729 -16.70 -7.12 -6.32
CA CYS A 729 -17.88 -7.90 -6.64
C CYS A 729 -17.73 -9.35 -6.14
N ALA A 730 -18.76 -9.85 -5.46
CA ALA A 730 -18.81 -11.05 -4.61
C ALA A 730 -18.45 -10.84 -3.12
N GLY A 731 -18.13 -9.62 -2.69
CA GLY A 731 -17.87 -9.29 -1.28
C GLY A 731 -19.12 -9.03 -0.45
N TYR A 732 -20.21 -8.55 -1.07
CA TYR A 732 -21.47 -8.23 -0.40
C TYR A 732 -22.64 -8.75 -1.25
N VAL A 733 -23.18 -9.94 -0.91
CA VAL A 733 -24.11 -10.69 -1.79
C VAL A 733 -25.49 -10.87 -1.16
N ASN A 734 -26.49 -11.32 -1.91
CA ASN A 734 -27.80 -11.64 -1.34
C ASN A 734 -27.64 -12.79 -0.33
N TRP A 735 -28.41 -12.76 0.76
CA TRP A 735 -28.39 -13.83 1.75
C TRP A 735 -28.82 -15.18 1.15
N SER A 736 -29.76 -15.15 0.20
CA SER A 736 -30.23 -16.33 -0.54
C SER A 736 -29.12 -17.07 -1.28
N ASP A 737 -28.03 -16.37 -1.63
CA ASP A 737 -26.92 -16.87 -2.45
C ASP A 737 -25.76 -17.39 -1.58
N THR A 738 -25.96 -17.49 -0.27
CA THR A 738 -24.93 -17.95 0.68
C THR A 738 -25.18 -19.35 1.22
N GLU A 739 -24.09 -20.02 1.55
CA GLU A 739 -24.06 -21.32 2.23
C GLU A 739 -24.26 -21.12 3.74
N GLY A 740 -24.97 -22.03 4.41
CA GLY A 740 -25.23 -21.94 5.85
C GLY A 740 -26.11 -20.73 6.21
N LYS A 741 -27.44 -20.89 6.10
CA LYS A 741 -28.43 -19.82 6.30
C LYS A 741 -28.70 -19.50 7.79
N ASP A 742 -27.66 -19.36 8.60
CA ASP A 742 -27.75 -18.93 9.99
C ASP A 742 -27.85 -17.40 10.11
N LYS A 743 -29.05 -16.89 10.44
CA LYS A 743 -29.31 -15.45 10.59
C LYS A 743 -28.71 -14.85 11.88
N THR A 744 -28.06 -15.65 12.72
CA THR A 744 -27.29 -15.16 13.87
C THR A 744 -25.82 -14.92 13.54
N ALA A 745 -25.37 -15.31 12.33
CA ALA A 745 -24.01 -15.12 11.90
C ALA A 745 -23.64 -13.63 11.77
N PRO A 746 -22.42 -13.21 12.16
CA PRO A 746 -22.00 -11.79 12.12
C PRO A 746 -22.05 -11.14 10.73
N ASN A 747 -22.04 -11.94 9.67
CA ASN A 747 -22.12 -11.47 8.29
C ASN A 747 -23.56 -11.30 7.77
N TYR A 748 -24.59 -11.71 8.51
CA TYR A 748 -25.99 -11.47 8.12
C TYR A 748 -26.35 -10.00 8.33
N VAL A 749 -26.84 -9.36 7.28
CA VAL A 749 -27.30 -7.96 7.34
C VAL A 749 -28.71 -7.89 6.79
N LYS A 750 -29.62 -7.33 7.59
CA LYS A 750 -30.97 -6.96 7.16
C LYS A 750 -31.10 -5.45 7.22
N ASN A 751 -31.41 -4.84 6.08
CA ASN A 751 -31.67 -3.41 5.97
C ASN A 751 -32.78 -3.17 4.94
N GLU A 752 -33.09 -1.91 4.66
CA GLU A 752 -34.14 -1.48 3.75
C GLU A 752 -33.90 -1.89 2.28
N LEU A 753 -32.69 -2.30 1.91
CA LEU A 753 -32.38 -2.85 0.58
C LEU A 753 -32.67 -4.36 0.48
N GLY A 754 -32.86 -5.05 1.62
CA GLY A 754 -33.13 -6.49 1.69
C GLY A 754 -32.27 -7.26 2.70
N GLU A 755 -32.10 -8.56 2.46
CA GLU A 755 -31.29 -9.46 3.28
C GLU A 755 -30.00 -9.84 2.53
N PHE A 756 -28.85 -9.62 3.17
CA PHE A 756 -27.54 -9.77 2.55
C PHE A 756 -26.55 -10.54 3.44
N SER A 757 -25.49 -11.03 2.81
CA SER A 757 -24.27 -11.43 3.49
C SER A 757 -23.16 -10.43 3.20
N ASN A 758 -22.74 -9.70 4.22
CA ASN A 758 -21.49 -8.94 4.23
C ASN A 758 -20.32 -9.89 4.46
N ARG A 759 -19.70 -10.42 3.40
CA ARG A 759 -18.63 -11.42 3.56
C ARG A 759 -17.37 -10.85 4.23
N TYR A 760 -17.19 -9.54 4.26
CA TYR A 760 -16.11 -8.88 4.99
C TYR A 760 -16.19 -9.12 6.51
N ALA A 761 -17.39 -9.44 7.02
CA ALA A 761 -17.68 -9.70 8.44
C ALA A 761 -17.68 -11.20 8.81
N LYS A 762 -17.29 -12.12 7.92
CA LYS A 762 -17.13 -13.54 8.28
C LYS A 762 -16.00 -13.72 9.30
N ARG A 763 -16.18 -14.61 10.28
CA ARG A 763 -15.25 -14.78 11.43
C ARG A 763 -14.99 -16.25 11.80
N ILE A 764 -14.99 -17.16 10.83
CA ILE A 764 -14.66 -18.57 11.05
C ILE A 764 -13.21 -18.80 10.63
N ALA A 765 -12.34 -19.03 11.62
CA ALA A 765 -10.93 -19.32 11.36
C ALA A 765 -10.77 -20.73 10.81
N GLU A 766 -9.69 -20.96 10.04
CA GLU A 766 -9.43 -22.26 9.40
C GLU A 766 -9.33 -23.43 10.41
N LYS A 767 -8.85 -23.15 11.63
CA LYS A 767 -8.75 -24.12 12.74
C LYS A 767 -10.12 -24.65 13.19
N ASP A 768 -11.17 -23.86 12.98
CA ASP A 768 -12.54 -24.16 13.41
C ASP A 768 -13.41 -24.69 12.25
N GLU A 769 -12.83 -24.91 11.06
CA GLU A 769 -13.52 -25.38 9.86
C GLU A 769 -13.17 -26.85 9.54
N PRO A 770 -14.10 -27.82 9.74
CA PRO A 770 -13.80 -29.24 9.57
C PRO A 770 -13.28 -29.62 8.18
N LYS A 771 -13.86 -29.06 7.11
CA LYS A 771 -13.41 -29.33 5.73
C LYS A 771 -11.99 -28.81 5.51
N ALA A 772 -11.66 -27.65 6.06
CA ALA A 772 -10.32 -27.09 5.94
C ALA A 772 -9.27 -27.96 6.66
N GLN A 773 -9.61 -28.49 7.85
CA GLN A 773 -8.76 -29.42 8.61
C GLN A 773 -8.56 -30.75 7.86
N GLN A 774 -9.62 -31.30 7.26
CA GLN A 774 -9.52 -32.49 6.41
C GLN A 774 -8.53 -32.25 5.26
N LEU A 775 -8.67 -31.15 4.52
CA LEU A 775 -7.77 -30.86 3.39
C LEU A 775 -6.31 -30.65 3.83
N ILE A 776 -6.07 -30.06 4.99
CA ILE A 776 -4.71 -29.92 5.56
C ILE A 776 -4.11 -31.29 5.87
N ALA A 777 -4.90 -32.20 6.45
CA ALA A 777 -4.46 -33.58 6.69
C ALA A 777 -4.14 -34.33 5.39
N GLU A 778 -4.78 -33.94 4.27
CA GLU A 778 -4.52 -34.43 2.91
C GLU A 778 -3.38 -33.67 2.18
N GLY A 779 -2.61 -32.83 2.87
CA GLY A 779 -1.42 -32.14 2.33
C GLY A 779 -1.65 -30.72 1.79
N ARG A 780 -2.83 -30.13 1.97
CA ARG A 780 -3.07 -28.73 1.61
C ARG A 780 -2.26 -27.81 2.53
N ALA A 781 -1.68 -26.76 1.96
CA ALA A 781 -1.01 -25.74 2.76
C ALA A 781 -1.99 -25.05 3.74
N PRO A 782 -1.62 -24.91 5.04
CA PRO A 782 -2.43 -24.18 6.01
C PRO A 782 -2.34 -22.66 5.80
N GLY A 783 -3.31 -21.93 6.36
CA GLY A 783 -3.34 -20.47 6.44
C GLY A 783 -4.37 -19.79 5.54
N MET A 784 -5.16 -20.52 4.73
CA MET A 784 -6.04 -19.90 3.72
C MET A 784 -7.19 -19.12 4.33
N ASN A 785 -7.76 -19.61 5.45
CA ASN A 785 -8.84 -18.93 6.19
C ASN A 785 -9.97 -18.40 5.28
N LEU A 786 -10.50 -19.24 4.38
CA LEU A 786 -11.48 -18.84 3.37
C LEU A 786 -12.79 -18.30 3.96
N ASN A 787 -13.11 -18.67 5.20
CA ASN A 787 -14.26 -18.18 5.95
C ASN A 787 -13.93 -17.14 7.03
N TRP A 788 -12.73 -16.57 6.98
CA TRP A 788 -12.39 -15.34 7.70
C TRP A 788 -12.37 -14.17 6.72
N SER A 789 -13.24 -13.19 6.95
CA SER A 789 -13.50 -12.06 6.06
C SER A 789 -13.66 -12.49 4.59
N TRP A 790 -13.26 -11.65 3.65
CA TRP A 790 -13.24 -11.95 2.23
C TRP A 790 -12.09 -11.22 1.55
N CYS A 791 -11.44 -11.84 0.56
CA CYS A 791 -10.38 -11.18 -0.20
C CYS A 791 -10.71 -11.03 -1.68
N TRP A 792 -10.41 -9.89 -2.29
CA TRP A 792 -10.55 -9.76 -3.74
C TRP A 792 -9.35 -10.38 -4.46
N PRO A 793 -9.51 -10.93 -5.68
CA PRO A 793 -10.78 -11.14 -6.37
C PRO A 793 -11.46 -12.44 -5.92
N VAL A 794 -12.78 -12.39 -5.71
CA VAL A 794 -13.66 -13.56 -5.47
C VAL A 794 -13.13 -14.59 -4.47
N ASN A 795 -12.55 -14.12 -3.37
CA ASN A 795 -11.98 -14.90 -2.27
C ASN A 795 -10.72 -15.72 -2.58
N ARG A 796 -10.00 -15.43 -3.68
CA ARG A 796 -8.72 -16.06 -4.04
C ARG A 796 -7.58 -15.59 -3.14
N ARG A 797 -7.12 -16.45 -2.22
CA ARG A 797 -6.13 -16.08 -1.19
C ARG A 797 -4.73 -16.01 -1.78
N ILE A 798 -4.34 -16.96 -2.62
CA ILE A 798 -3.09 -16.94 -3.39
C ILE A 798 -3.41 -16.64 -4.86
N LEU A 799 -2.89 -15.52 -5.37
CA LEU A 799 -3.01 -15.18 -6.79
C LEU A 799 -2.19 -16.15 -7.64
N TYR A 800 -2.64 -16.37 -8.88
CA TYR A 800 -1.91 -17.19 -9.86
C TYR A 800 -1.77 -18.66 -9.44
N ASN A 801 -2.60 -19.14 -8.51
CA ASN A 801 -2.52 -20.50 -7.96
C ASN A 801 -2.69 -21.63 -8.99
N ARG A 802 -3.17 -21.34 -10.21
CA ARG A 802 -3.09 -22.28 -11.35
C ARG A 802 -1.65 -22.64 -11.73
N ALA A 803 -0.66 -21.81 -11.40
CA ALA A 803 0.75 -22.13 -11.61
C ALA A 803 1.32 -23.10 -10.55
N SER A 804 0.52 -23.49 -9.54
CA SER A 804 0.90 -24.50 -8.54
C SER A 804 0.58 -25.94 -8.93
N VAL A 805 -0.02 -26.14 -10.10
CA VAL A 805 -0.40 -27.44 -10.64
C VAL A 805 0.14 -27.63 -12.06
N ASP A 806 0.29 -28.89 -12.46
CA ASP A 806 0.63 -29.25 -13.83
C ASP A 806 -0.58 -29.17 -14.79
N SER A 807 -0.39 -29.60 -16.03
CA SER A 807 -1.45 -29.62 -17.05
C SER A 807 -2.60 -30.58 -16.77
N GLU A 808 -2.44 -31.53 -15.85
CA GLU A 808 -3.49 -32.47 -15.40
C GLU A 808 -4.17 -31.98 -14.11
N GLY A 809 -3.69 -30.87 -13.53
CA GLY A 809 -4.21 -30.32 -12.29
C GLY A 809 -3.64 -30.99 -11.03
N LYS A 810 -2.55 -31.76 -11.17
CA LYS A 810 -1.83 -32.33 -10.03
C LYS A 810 -0.91 -31.28 -9.40
N PRO A 811 -0.86 -31.16 -8.07
CA PRO A 811 0.04 -30.22 -7.42
C PRO A 811 1.51 -30.50 -7.74
N LEU A 812 2.26 -29.44 -8.08
CA LEU A 812 3.72 -29.52 -8.22
C LEU A 812 4.38 -29.86 -6.87
N ASN A 813 3.83 -29.33 -5.78
CA ASN A 813 4.23 -29.70 -4.42
C ASN A 813 3.09 -30.45 -3.70
N PRO A 814 3.11 -31.80 -3.66
CA PRO A 814 2.03 -32.58 -3.03
C PRO A 814 2.01 -32.45 -1.50
N LYS A 815 3.07 -31.93 -0.87
CA LYS A 815 3.14 -31.78 0.60
C LYS A 815 2.54 -30.47 1.10
N ARG A 816 2.39 -29.47 0.22
CA ARG A 816 1.91 -28.11 0.52
C ARG A 816 1.12 -27.57 -0.67
N TRP A 817 0.11 -28.32 -1.11
CA TRP A 817 -0.65 -27.94 -2.30
C TRP A 817 -1.63 -26.79 -2.01
N VAL A 818 -1.86 -25.92 -3.01
CA VAL A 818 -2.78 -24.76 -2.90
C VAL A 818 -4.15 -25.12 -3.47
N ILE A 819 -4.16 -25.64 -4.69
CA ILE A 819 -5.32 -26.21 -5.36
C ILE A 819 -4.94 -27.57 -5.96
N ARG A 820 -5.94 -28.44 -6.18
CA ARG A 820 -5.79 -29.65 -7.00
C ARG A 820 -7.07 -29.93 -7.76
N TRP A 821 -6.96 -30.52 -8.95
CA TRP A 821 -8.12 -30.96 -9.70
C TRP A 821 -8.68 -32.25 -9.10
N ASN A 822 -9.96 -32.26 -8.76
CA ASN A 822 -10.65 -33.43 -8.24
C ASN A 822 -11.79 -33.82 -9.19
N PRO A 823 -11.64 -34.91 -9.98
CA PRO A 823 -12.66 -35.35 -10.94
C PRO A 823 -13.95 -35.83 -10.28
N ALA A 824 -13.94 -36.17 -8.98
CA ALA A 824 -15.13 -36.59 -8.26
C ALA A 824 -16.06 -35.41 -7.88
N LEU A 825 -15.56 -34.17 -7.95
CA LEU A 825 -16.37 -32.98 -7.71
C LEU A 825 -17.18 -32.60 -8.97
N ALA A 826 -18.21 -31.76 -8.77
CA ALA A 826 -19.09 -31.26 -9.83
C ALA A 826 -19.74 -32.38 -10.68
N GLU A 827 -20.39 -33.34 -10.01
CA GLU A 827 -21.14 -34.44 -10.66
C GLU A 827 -20.29 -35.24 -11.66
N GLY A 828 -19.01 -35.49 -11.33
CA GLY A 828 -18.08 -36.24 -12.18
C GLY A 828 -17.44 -35.44 -13.32
N LYS A 829 -17.76 -34.13 -13.46
CA LYS A 829 -17.13 -33.22 -14.44
C LYS A 829 -15.78 -32.68 -13.96
N GLY A 830 -15.49 -32.82 -12.67
CA GLY A 830 -14.29 -32.33 -12.01
C GLY A 830 -14.34 -30.85 -11.65
N ALA A 831 -13.69 -30.50 -10.54
CA ALA A 831 -13.47 -29.12 -10.11
C ALA A 831 -12.19 -29.01 -9.28
N PHE A 832 -11.68 -27.78 -9.12
CA PHE A 832 -10.61 -27.53 -8.16
C PHE A 832 -11.15 -27.54 -6.72
N GLU A 833 -10.41 -28.18 -5.82
CA GLU A 833 -10.55 -28.00 -4.36
C GLU A 833 -9.31 -27.38 -3.74
N GLY A 834 -9.45 -26.75 -2.56
CA GLY A 834 -8.39 -25.98 -1.90
C GLY A 834 -8.75 -24.50 -1.80
N ASP A 835 -7.82 -23.62 -2.19
CA ASP A 835 -8.11 -22.20 -2.45
C ASP A 835 -9.06 -22.04 -3.67
N VAL A 836 -9.67 -20.86 -3.82
CA VAL A 836 -10.45 -20.54 -5.02
C VAL A 836 -9.50 -20.48 -6.22
N PRO A 837 -9.72 -21.22 -7.32
CA PRO A 837 -8.81 -21.20 -8.46
C PRO A 837 -8.83 -19.82 -9.13
N ASP A 838 -7.64 -19.31 -9.50
CA ASP A 838 -7.48 -18.09 -10.31
C ASP A 838 -7.81 -18.37 -11.78
N GLY A 839 -9.10 -18.65 -12.02
CA GLY A 839 -9.64 -19.18 -13.27
C GLY A 839 -10.17 -20.60 -13.09
N PRO A 840 -11.50 -20.81 -13.09
CA PRO A 840 -12.11 -22.09 -12.72
C PRO A 840 -12.15 -23.14 -13.84
N TRP A 841 -11.58 -22.84 -15.01
CA TRP A 841 -11.52 -23.74 -16.18
C TRP A 841 -10.81 -25.05 -15.88
N ALA A 842 -11.06 -26.10 -16.67
CA ALA A 842 -10.36 -27.38 -16.51
C ALA A 842 -8.83 -27.21 -16.66
N PRO A 843 -8.03 -28.17 -16.16
CA PRO A 843 -6.58 -28.19 -16.38
C PRO A 843 -6.25 -28.11 -17.88
N SER A 844 -5.10 -27.51 -18.23
CA SER A 844 -4.61 -27.27 -19.60
C SER A 844 -5.42 -26.31 -20.51
N GLU A 845 -6.69 -25.98 -20.19
CA GLU A 845 -7.51 -25.10 -21.04
C GLU A 845 -7.00 -23.66 -21.13
N LYS A 846 -6.51 -23.13 -19.99
CA LYS A 846 -6.06 -21.74 -19.86
C LYS A 846 -4.73 -21.64 -19.14
N TYR A 847 -3.90 -20.68 -19.58
CA TYR A 847 -2.65 -20.31 -18.91
C TYR A 847 -2.91 -19.69 -17.53
N PRO A 848 -1.92 -19.74 -16.61
CA PRO A 848 -2.16 -19.39 -15.20
C PRO A 848 -2.25 -17.89 -14.89
N PHE A 849 -1.71 -17.00 -15.73
CA PHE A 849 -1.74 -15.55 -15.49
C PHE A 849 -2.87 -14.88 -16.25
N ILE A 850 -4.10 -15.05 -15.76
CA ILE A 850 -5.33 -14.72 -16.51
C ILE A 850 -5.51 -13.24 -16.86
N MET A 851 -4.78 -12.34 -16.21
CA MET A 851 -4.82 -10.89 -16.48
C MET A 851 -3.75 -10.45 -17.50
N CYS A 852 -2.82 -11.33 -17.89
CA CYS A 852 -1.86 -11.08 -18.94
C CYS A 852 -2.45 -11.38 -20.32
N GLU A 853 -2.12 -10.57 -21.32
CA GLU A 853 -2.57 -10.70 -22.71
C GLU A 853 -2.12 -12.04 -23.32
N GLU A 854 -0.88 -12.42 -23.01
CA GLU A 854 -0.25 -13.68 -23.38
C GLU A 854 -0.58 -14.85 -22.43
N GLY A 855 -1.25 -14.57 -21.31
CA GLY A 855 -1.62 -15.58 -20.29
C GLY A 855 -0.48 -16.08 -19.40
N VAL A 856 0.76 -15.65 -19.60
CA VAL A 856 1.95 -16.09 -18.85
C VAL A 856 2.63 -14.95 -18.07
N GLY A 857 3.52 -15.30 -17.13
CA GLY A 857 4.37 -14.37 -16.40
C GLY A 857 5.48 -13.80 -17.30
N ARG A 858 5.83 -12.53 -17.10
CA ARG A 858 6.76 -11.80 -17.98
C ARG A 858 8.17 -11.68 -17.40
N LEU A 859 9.12 -12.41 -17.97
CA LEU A 859 10.56 -12.17 -17.79
C LEU A 859 10.99 -10.91 -18.56
N PHE A 860 10.53 -10.79 -19.82
CA PHE A 860 10.61 -9.58 -20.64
C PHE A 860 9.27 -8.85 -20.65
N SER A 861 9.22 -7.55 -20.35
CA SER A 861 7.95 -6.80 -20.38
C SER A 861 8.13 -5.40 -20.94
N ALA A 862 7.50 -5.08 -22.06
CA ALA A 862 7.54 -3.74 -22.66
C ALA A 862 6.72 -2.67 -21.90
N LYS A 863 6.12 -2.99 -20.75
CA LYS A 863 5.23 -2.06 -20.01
C LYS A 863 5.99 -0.95 -19.25
N PRO A 864 7.08 -1.21 -18.49
CA PRO A 864 7.84 -0.16 -17.81
C PRO A 864 8.43 0.88 -18.76
N ASN A 865 8.69 2.09 -18.26
CA ASN A 865 9.21 3.22 -19.04
C ASN A 865 10.71 3.10 -19.34
N GLU A 866 11.48 2.47 -18.45
CA GLU A 866 12.94 2.41 -18.52
C GLU A 866 13.46 1.33 -19.47
N GLY A 867 12.69 0.28 -19.70
CA GLY A 867 13.12 -0.87 -20.47
C GLY A 867 12.43 -2.18 -20.10
N PRO A 868 12.54 -3.20 -20.97
CA PRO A 868 11.87 -4.48 -20.78
C PRO A 868 12.59 -5.46 -19.83
N PHE A 869 13.88 -5.25 -19.58
CA PHE A 869 14.66 -5.88 -18.52
C PHE A 869 15.11 -4.84 -17.50
N PRO A 870 15.15 -5.18 -16.20
CA PRO A 870 15.79 -4.35 -15.18
C PRO A 870 17.27 -4.07 -15.51
N GLU A 871 17.68 -2.80 -15.38
CA GLU A 871 19.05 -2.34 -15.58
C GLU A 871 19.47 -1.42 -14.43
N HIS A 872 20.70 -1.57 -13.95
CA HIS A 872 21.25 -0.75 -12.89
C HIS A 872 21.53 0.67 -13.39
N TYR A 873 20.90 1.63 -12.72
CA TYR A 873 21.24 3.04 -12.79
C TYR A 873 21.45 3.55 -11.37
N GLU A 874 22.41 4.45 -11.20
CA GLU A 874 22.65 5.11 -9.92
C GLU A 874 21.50 6.07 -9.56
N PRO A 875 21.28 6.32 -8.25
CA PRO A 875 20.40 7.38 -7.76
C PRO A 875 20.77 8.75 -8.34
N LEU A 876 19.84 9.72 -8.28
CA LEU A 876 20.13 11.06 -8.80
C LEU A 876 21.32 11.70 -8.08
N GLU A 877 21.39 11.51 -6.77
CA GLU A 877 22.55 11.87 -5.96
C GLU A 877 23.34 10.61 -5.61
N SER A 878 24.35 10.31 -6.44
CA SER A 878 25.18 9.13 -6.26
C SER A 878 26.49 9.43 -5.53
N PRO A 879 26.93 8.55 -4.61
CA PRO A 879 28.26 8.65 -4.03
C PRO A 879 29.38 8.34 -5.03
N VAL A 880 29.09 7.67 -6.16
CA VAL A 880 30.06 7.30 -7.20
C VAL A 880 29.92 8.16 -8.45
N LEU A 881 30.97 8.20 -9.26
CA LEU A 881 31.02 8.95 -10.52
C LEU A 881 30.88 8.05 -11.75
N LYS A 882 31.00 6.74 -11.59
CA LYS A 882 30.90 5.76 -12.69
C LYS A 882 29.93 4.62 -12.36
N ASN A 883 29.09 4.28 -13.33
CA ASN A 883 28.30 3.06 -13.36
C ASN A 883 29.15 1.96 -14.02
N PRO A 884 29.41 0.82 -13.35
CA PRO A 884 30.27 -0.21 -13.92
C PRO A 884 29.58 -1.07 -15.00
N PHE A 885 28.25 -1.03 -15.09
CA PHE A 885 27.51 -1.88 -16.05
C PHE A 885 27.27 -1.22 -17.40
N SER A 886 27.37 0.13 -17.46
CA SER A 886 27.19 0.93 -18.67
C SER A 886 27.66 2.38 -18.49
N GLY A 887 27.74 3.13 -19.58
CA GLY A 887 27.97 4.58 -19.58
C GLY A 887 26.79 5.42 -19.10
N GLN A 888 25.59 4.84 -18.97
CA GLN A 888 24.40 5.55 -18.49
C GLN A 888 24.37 5.60 -16.96
N MET A 889 24.63 6.78 -16.37
CA MET A 889 24.72 6.94 -14.91
C MET A 889 23.37 6.82 -14.22
N ILE A 890 22.47 7.77 -14.49
CA ILE A 890 21.15 7.86 -13.82
C ILE A 890 20.07 7.28 -14.73
N ASN A 891 18.92 6.94 -14.15
CA ASN A 891 17.78 6.45 -14.92
C ASN A 891 17.45 7.44 -16.07
N PRO A 892 17.46 6.98 -17.35
CA PRO A 892 17.30 7.85 -18.51
C PRO A 892 15.90 8.47 -18.63
N VAL A 893 14.89 7.99 -17.90
CA VAL A 893 13.49 8.45 -18.05
C VAL A 893 12.91 9.23 -16.88
N ILE A 894 13.69 9.50 -15.83
CA ILE A 894 13.19 10.30 -14.70
C ILE A 894 12.90 11.74 -15.11
N VAL A 895 11.89 12.32 -14.46
CA VAL A 895 11.54 13.74 -14.59
C VAL A 895 12.55 14.57 -13.79
N LEU A 896 13.27 15.45 -14.49
CA LEU A 896 14.23 16.37 -13.87
C LEU A 896 13.58 17.74 -13.64
N PHE A 897 12.92 17.90 -12.49
CA PHE A 897 12.19 19.13 -12.14
C PHE A 897 13.06 20.41 -12.11
N HIS A 898 14.39 20.29 -11.97
CA HIS A 898 15.32 21.41 -11.89
C HIS A 898 15.67 22.05 -13.26
N GLN A 899 15.30 21.43 -14.38
CA GLN A 899 15.61 21.97 -15.71
C GLN A 899 14.52 22.97 -16.15
N GLY A 900 14.90 24.24 -16.29
CA GLY A 900 14.07 25.27 -16.95
C GLY A 900 13.26 26.22 -16.06
N ASP A 901 13.33 26.10 -14.74
CA ASP A 901 12.64 27.00 -13.79
C ASP A 901 13.59 27.48 -12.69
N ALA A 902 13.75 28.81 -12.56
CA ALA A 902 14.61 29.43 -11.55
C ALA A 902 14.24 28.99 -10.12
N LEU A 903 12.97 28.68 -9.87
CA LEU A 903 12.47 28.24 -8.58
C LEU A 903 12.99 26.84 -8.19
N ASN A 904 12.95 25.88 -9.12
CA ASN A 904 13.45 24.54 -8.85
C ASN A 904 14.97 24.49 -8.76
N LYS A 905 15.65 25.45 -9.41
CA LYS A 905 17.10 25.66 -9.25
C LYS A 905 17.47 26.10 -7.82
N GLU A 906 16.61 26.84 -7.14
CA GLU A 906 16.83 27.28 -5.75
C GLU A 906 16.49 26.18 -4.74
N LEU A 907 15.26 25.65 -4.78
CA LEU A 907 14.74 24.78 -3.71
C LEU A 907 15.06 23.29 -3.90
N ASN A 908 15.42 22.84 -5.10
CA ASN A 908 15.74 21.44 -5.41
C ASN A 908 17.15 21.29 -5.99
N THR A 909 18.11 22.01 -5.40
CA THR A 909 19.53 21.88 -5.73
C THR A 909 19.95 20.42 -5.59
N ILE A 910 20.70 19.89 -6.57
CA ILE A 910 21.26 18.54 -6.53
C ILE A 910 22.68 18.60 -5.94
N GLY A 911 22.91 17.84 -4.89
CA GLY A 911 24.19 17.74 -4.20
C GLY A 911 25.16 16.82 -4.93
N THR A 912 26.45 17.09 -4.76
CA THR A 912 27.53 16.26 -5.30
C THR A 912 28.22 15.50 -4.17
N SER A 913 28.82 14.35 -4.48
CA SER A 913 29.58 13.55 -3.50
C SER A 913 30.83 14.27 -2.95
N ALA A 914 31.31 15.32 -3.61
CA ALA A 914 32.38 16.18 -3.09
C ALA A 914 31.89 17.08 -1.94
N GLN A 915 30.65 17.57 -2.01
CA GLN A 915 30.05 18.46 -1.01
C GLN A 915 29.35 17.68 0.10
N PHE A 916 28.69 16.58 -0.27
CA PHE A 916 27.87 15.74 0.58
C PHE A 916 28.33 14.28 0.41
N PRO A 917 29.41 13.86 1.09
CA PRO A 917 30.07 12.58 0.81
C PRO A 917 29.39 11.35 1.45
N ILE A 918 28.33 11.55 2.23
CA ILE A 918 27.67 10.51 3.02
C ILE A 918 26.34 10.15 2.36
N VAL A 919 26.06 8.86 2.20
CA VAL A 919 24.74 8.40 1.74
C VAL A 919 23.76 8.46 2.90
N ALA A 920 22.62 9.10 2.70
CA ALA A 920 21.53 9.16 3.66
C ALA A 920 20.32 8.36 3.17
N THR A 921 19.63 7.77 4.14
CA THR A 921 18.35 7.09 3.92
C THR A 921 17.36 7.48 5.00
N THR A 922 16.07 7.57 4.64
CA THR A 922 14.99 7.73 5.62
C THR A 922 14.41 6.39 6.02
N MET A 923 14.20 6.20 7.33
CA MET A 923 13.72 4.96 7.91
C MET A 923 12.52 5.18 8.84
N ARG A 924 11.98 4.08 9.34
CA ARG A 924 10.93 4.09 10.37
C ARG A 924 11.44 3.30 11.57
N VAL A 925 10.79 3.51 12.71
CA VAL A 925 10.96 2.74 13.94
C VAL A 925 9.64 2.04 14.29
N THR A 926 9.67 1.03 15.15
CA THR A 926 8.48 0.21 15.47
C THR A 926 7.41 1.04 16.18
N GLU A 927 7.81 2.02 16.96
CA GLU A 927 7.01 2.76 17.95
C GLU A 927 6.23 3.93 17.32
N HIS A 928 6.70 4.45 16.18
CA HIS A 928 6.07 5.56 15.49
C HIS A 928 5.43 5.18 14.16
N TRP A 929 4.41 5.96 13.77
CA TRP A 929 3.61 5.73 12.57
C TRP A 929 3.66 6.90 11.60
N GLN A 930 4.11 6.63 10.36
CA GLN A 930 4.22 7.59 9.27
C GLN A 930 4.96 8.88 9.68
N ALA A 931 4.41 10.06 9.39
CA ALA A 931 4.89 11.38 9.81
C ALA A 931 4.80 11.62 11.33
N GLY A 932 4.39 10.61 12.09
CA GLY A 932 4.22 10.63 13.53
C GLY A 932 2.98 11.35 14.02
N ALA A 933 2.14 11.93 13.14
CA ALA A 933 0.97 12.71 13.52
C ALA A 933 0.07 11.99 14.55
N MET A 934 -0.15 10.68 14.41
CA MET A 934 -0.85 9.89 15.44
C MET A 934 0.05 9.63 16.65
N THR A 935 1.17 8.93 16.45
CA THR A 935 1.95 8.35 17.54
C THR A 935 2.76 9.35 18.36
N ARG A 936 3.13 10.51 17.83
CA ARG A 936 3.80 11.58 18.60
C ARG A 936 2.84 12.31 19.53
N ASN A 937 1.53 12.09 19.40
CA ASN A 937 0.52 12.55 20.35
C ASN A 937 0.13 11.49 21.39
N LEU A 938 0.70 10.27 21.32
CA LEU A 938 0.44 9.19 22.27
C LEU A 938 1.55 9.14 23.32
N PRO A 939 1.26 9.39 24.62
CA PRO A 939 2.29 9.45 25.65
C PRO A 939 3.20 8.23 25.71
N TRP A 940 2.67 7.01 25.56
CA TRP A 940 3.51 5.81 25.61
C TRP A 940 4.47 5.70 24.43
N GLN A 941 4.05 6.13 23.22
CA GLN A 941 4.96 6.09 22.07
C GLN A 941 5.97 7.24 22.12
N ALA A 942 5.56 8.42 22.57
CA ALA A 942 6.45 9.55 22.81
C ALA A 942 7.49 9.26 23.90
N GLU A 943 7.15 8.47 24.93
CA GLU A 943 8.11 8.01 25.94
C GLU A 943 9.16 7.04 25.35
N LEU A 944 8.73 6.12 24.48
CA LEU A 944 9.63 5.11 23.90
C LEU A 944 10.64 5.72 22.92
N VAL A 945 10.24 6.71 22.11
CA VAL A 945 11.11 7.40 21.15
C VAL A 945 10.82 8.92 21.19
N PRO A 946 11.37 9.65 22.17
CA PRO A 946 11.00 11.05 22.43
C PRO A 946 11.59 12.04 21.43
N ASP A 947 12.77 11.72 20.88
CA ASP A 947 13.57 12.66 20.11
C ASP A 947 13.94 12.11 18.73
N LEU A 948 14.06 13.03 17.77
CA LEU A 948 14.65 12.72 16.47
C LEU A 948 16.14 12.35 16.65
N PHE A 949 16.53 11.22 16.06
CA PHE A 949 17.91 10.76 16.05
C PHE A 949 18.40 10.42 14.63
N VAL A 950 19.71 10.27 14.47
CA VAL A 950 20.35 9.75 13.25
C VAL A 950 21.29 8.61 13.62
N GLU A 951 21.15 7.47 12.96
CA GLU A 951 22.05 6.33 13.10
C GLU A 951 23.34 6.58 12.32
N ILE A 952 24.48 6.49 12.99
CA ILE A 952 25.81 6.66 12.39
C ILE A 952 26.77 5.55 12.86
N SER A 953 27.74 5.19 12.02
CA SER A 953 28.76 4.17 12.36
C SER A 953 29.73 4.68 13.43
N GLU A 954 30.37 3.77 14.15
CA GLU A 954 31.45 4.10 15.11
C GLU A 954 32.61 4.84 14.42
N GLU A 955 32.97 4.43 13.19
CA GLU A 955 34.02 5.06 12.40
C GLU A 955 33.65 6.48 11.96
N LEU A 956 32.44 6.68 11.42
CA LEU A 956 31.99 8.03 11.03
C LEU A 956 31.95 8.96 12.24
N ALA A 957 31.46 8.45 13.37
CA ALA A 957 31.42 9.20 14.62
C ALA A 957 32.83 9.60 15.07
N SER A 958 33.80 8.68 15.01
CA SER A 958 35.22 8.96 15.30
C SER A 958 35.80 10.01 14.35
N GLU A 959 35.65 9.83 13.03
CA GLU A 959 36.15 10.75 12.00
C GLU A 959 35.56 12.17 12.14
N LYS A 960 34.32 12.29 12.65
CA LYS A 960 33.63 13.57 12.86
C LYS A 960 33.68 14.08 14.30
N SER A 961 34.40 13.40 15.21
CA SER A 961 34.46 13.73 16.64
C SER A 961 33.07 13.85 17.31
N ILE A 962 32.16 12.95 16.97
CA ILE A 962 30.79 12.84 17.49
C ILE A 962 30.75 11.67 18.50
N LYS A 963 30.16 11.90 19.67
CA LYS A 963 29.87 10.85 20.67
C LYS A 963 28.42 10.41 20.58
N ASN A 964 28.12 9.21 21.06
CA ASN A 964 26.74 8.77 21.20
C ASN A 964 25.95 9.74 22.10
N GLY A 965 24.77 10.14 21.65
CA GLY A 965 23.92 11.12 22.33
C GLY A 965 24.31 12.59 22.10
N ASP A 966 25.38 12.89 21.36
CA ASP A 966 25.67 14.27 20.95
C ASP A 966 24.57 14.79 20.02
N LYS A 967 24.23 16.07 20.15
CA LYS A 967 23.39 16.76 19.16
C LYS A 967 24.21 17.02 17.90
N VAL A 968 23.63 16.74 16.75
CA VAL A 968 24.27 16.83 15.43
C VAL A 968 23.40 17.60 14.45
N ALA A 969 24.08 18.19 13.47
CA ALA A 969 23.50 18.84 12.32
C ALA A 969 23.71 17.95 11.09
N VAL A 970 22.61 17.45 10.53
CA VAL A 970 22.64 16.72 9.25
C VAL A 970 22.17 17.68 8.16
N SER A 971 22.94 17.83 7.09
CA SER A 971 22.63 18.75 6.00
C SER A 971 22.75 18.08 4.64
N SER A 972 21.89 18.48 3.72
CA SER A 972 21.91 18.10 2.31
C SER A 972 21.94 19.38 1.46
N ALA A 973 21.94 19.28 0.12
CA ALA A 973 21.92 20.49 -0.71
C ALA A 973 20.62 21.31 -0.58
N ARG A 974 19.56 20.74 0.02
CA ARG A 974 18.26 21.42 0.20
C ARG A 974 18.07 22.06 1.55
N GLY A 975 18.73 21.56 2.61
CA GLY A 975 18.41 21.97 3.96
C GLY A 975 19.21 21.25 5.03
N LYS A 976 18.91 21.59 6.28
CA LYS A 976 19.57 21.07 7.47
C LYS A 976 18.52 20.70 8.53
N ILE A 977 18.79 19.64 9.28
CA ILE A 977 18.02 19.22 10.45
C ILE A 977 18.93 19.10 11.67
N SER A 978 18.34 19.16 12.86
CA SER A 978 18.98 18.82 14.13
C SER A 978 18.44 17.52 14.70
N ALA A 979 19.34 16.60 15.07
CA ALA A 979 19.00 15.29 15.63
C ALA A 979 20.04 14.89 16.69
N TYR A 980 19.73 13.88 17.50
CA TYR A 980 20.72 13.22 18.35
C TYR A 980 21.45 12.11 17.58
N ALA A 981 22.76 11.96 17.81
CA ALA A 981 23.53 10.88 17.22
C ALA A 981 23.30 9.56 17.97
N LEU A 982 22.83 8.53 17.26
CA LEU A 982 22.86 7.15 17.72
C LEU A 982 24.06 6.44 17.06
N VAL A 983 25.18 6.41 17.77
CA VAL A 983 26.42 5.77 17.31
C VAL A 983 26.30 4.26 17.53
N THR A 984 26.48 3.47 16.47
CA THR A 984 26.16 2.04 16.49
C THR A 984 26.98 1.23 15.48
N ARG A 985 27.21 -0.05 15.79
CA ARG A 985 27.77 -1.05 14.85
C ARG A 985 26.75 -1.63 13.88
N ARG A 986 25.48 -1.24 14.01
CA ARG A 986 24.41 -1.70 13.11
C ARG A 986 24.53 -1.12 11.68
N LEU A 987 25.46 -0.22 11.44
CA LEU A 987 25.69 0.39 10.15
C LEU A 987 27.19 0.61 10.02
N GLU A 988 27.86 -0.11 9.14
CA GLU A 988 29.30 0.03 8.92
C GLU A 988 29.57 0.75 7.58
N PRO A 989 30.70 1.47 7.44
CA PRO A 989 31.13 2.01 6.16
C PRO A 989 31.42 0.88 5.16
N LEU A 990 31.03 1.07 3.90
CA LEU A 990 31.28 0.10 2.84
C LEU A 990 32.48 0.53 1.99
N VAL A 991 33.29 -0.44 1.56
CA VAL A 991 34.36 -0.22 0.58
C VAL A 991 33.83 -0.63 -0.80
N ILE A 992 33.83 0.32 -1.73
CA ILE A 992 33.33 0.13 -3.10
C ILE A 992 34.38 0.54 -4.13
N MET A 993 34.15 0.17 -5.40
CA MET A 993 34.92 0.65 -6.55
C MET A 993 34.14 1.73 -7.30
N ASP A 994 34.77 2.89 -7.49
CA ASP A 994 34.31 3.98 -8.36
C ASP A 994 35.21 4.01 -9.59
N GLY A 995 34.80 3.26 -10.62
CA GLY A 995 35.70 2.86 -11.69
C GLY A 995 36.85 2.00 -11.16
N THR A 996 38.07 2.51 -11.25
CA THR A 996 39.28 1.84 -10.76
C THR A 996 39.69 2.30 -9.36
N THR A 997 38.96 3.24 -8.75
CA THR A 997 39.31 3.84 -7.47
C THR A 997 38.54 3.19 -6.33
N LYS A 998 39.25 2.67 -5.31
CA LYS A 998 38.61 2.23 -4.06
C LYS A 998 38.14 3.42 -3.24
N ARG A 999 36.88 3.39 -2.80
CA ARG A 999 36.30 4.45 -1.96
C ARG A 999 35.60 3.84 -0.74
N LYS A 1000 35.80 4.48 0.41
CA LYS A 1000 35.03 4.22 1.63
C LYS A 1000 33.79 5.10 1.60
N ILE A 1001 32.60 4.51 1.72
CA ILE A 1001 31.32 5.21 1.72
C ILE A 1001 30.65 5.00 3.07
N HIS A 1002 30.35 6.10 3.75
CA HIS A 1002 29.54 6.08 4.96
C HIS A 1002 28.07 6.18 4.59
N GLN A 1003 27.24 5.52 5.41
CA GLN A 1003 25.79 5.61 5.32
C GLN A 1003 25.25 6.13 6.66
N VAL A 1004 24.12 6.84 6.61
CA VAL A 1004 23.36 7.27 7.81
C VAL A 1004 21.87 7.06 7.61
N ALA A 1005 21.14 6.81 8.70
CA ALA A 1005 19.71 6.52 8.65
C ALA A 1005 18.91 7.39 9.62
N ILE A 1006 17.81 7.97 9.13
CA ILE A 1006 17.07 9.01 9.86
C ILE A 1006 15.58 8.62 9.94
N PRO A 1007 14.97 8.48 11.13
CA PRO A 1007 13.53 8.35 11.27
C PRO A 1007 12.82 9.58 10.68
N TRP A 1008 11.84 9.37 9.80
CA TRP A 1008 11.06 10.48 9.22
C TRP A 1008 9.76 10.76 9.97
N CYS A 1009 9.58 10.17 11.15
CA CYS A 1009 8.35 10.28 11.94
C CYS A 1009 8.26 11.53 12.81
N PHE A 1010 9.17 12.51 12.65
CA PHE A 1010 9.21 13.73 13.46
C PHE A 1010 8.80 14.96 12.66
N GLY A 1011 8.25 15.93 13.40
CA GLY A 1011 7.83 17.23 12.93
C GLY A 1011 7.66 18.18 14.11
N TYR A 1012 7.35 19.44 13.84
CA TYR A 1012 7.36 20.50 14.86
C TYR A 1012 6.10 20.54 15.73
N ALA A 1013 5.12 19.65 15.52
CA ALA A 1013 3.88 19.61 16.30
C ALA A 1013 3.64 18.23 16.96
N GLY A 1014 3.26 18.18 18.24
CA GLY A 1014 3.00 16.94 18.97
C GLY A 1014 3.50 17.00 20.42
N ILE A 1015 3.51 15.86 21.11
CA ILE A 1015 4.21 15.71 22.40
C ILE A 1015 5.71 15.53 22.12
N ALA A 1016 6.04 14.56 21.26
CA ALA A 1016 7.38 14.40 20.72
C ALA A 1016 7.56 15.30 19.48
N THR A 1017 8.61 16.12 19.45
CA THR A 1017 8.85 17.10 18.38
C THR A 1017 10.27 16.98 17.82
N GLY A 1018 10.47 17.49 16.60
CA GLY A 1018 11.76 17.50 15.92
C GLY A 1018 11.62 18.05 14.51
N ASP A 1019 12.72 18.04 13.75
CA ASP A 1019 12.68 18.39 12.34
C ASP A 1019 12.08 17.27 11.49
N SER A 1020 11.53 17.60 10.32
CA SER A 1020 11.21 16.58 9.32
C SER A 1020 12.47 16.13 8.60
N ALA A 1021 12.75 14.82 8.59
CA ALA A 1021 13.85 14.25 7.81
C ALA A 1021 13.71 14.57 6.31
N ASN A 1022 12.48 14.78 5.83
CA ASN A 1022 12.22 15.11 4.43
C ASN A 1022 12.62 16.54 4.04
N LEU A 1023 13.10 17.37 4.98
CA LEU A 1023 13.85 18.59 4.65
C LEU A 1023 15.14 18.29 3.88
N LEU A 1024 15.66 17.06 3.99
CA LEU A 1024 16.90 16.65 3.33
C LEU A 1024 16.69 15.97 1.97
N THR A 1025 15.50 15.42 1.76
CA THR A 1025 15.23 14.50 0.62
C THR A 1025 15.07 15.26 -0.70
N PRO A 1026 15.55 14.68 -1.82
CA PRO A 1026 15.42 15.29 -3.14
C PRO A 1026 13.98 15.25 -3.66
N HIS A 1027 13.63 16.23 -4.48
CA HIS A 1027 12.35 16.29 -5.19
C HIS A 1027 12.51 15.69 -6.61
N VAL A 1028 12.62 14.35 -6.65
CA VAL A 1028 12.72 13.51 -7.85
C VAL A 1028 12.09 12.15 -7.53
N GLY A 1029 11.62 11.40 -8.52
CA GLY A 1029 11.03 10.09 -8.29
C GLY A 1029 11.20 9.06 -9.40
N ASP A 1030 10.59 7.90 -9.18
CA ASP A 1030 10.58 6.74 -10.06
C ASP A 1030 10.16 7.07 -11.51
N GLY A 1031 10.86 6.53 -12.50
CA GLY A 1031 10.61 6.79 -13.91
C GLY A 1031 9.24 6.34 -14.45
N ASN A 1032 8.48 5.52 -13.71
CA ASN A 1032 7.11 5.15 -14.07
C ASN A 1032 6.06 5.92 -13.29
N THR A 1033 6.31 6.15 -12.00
CA THR A 1033 5.25 6.57 -11.08
C THR A 1033 5.56 7.84 -10.31
N ASN A 1034 6.74 8.45 -10.47
CA ASN A 1034 7.16 9.58 -9.65
C ASN A 1034 7.02 9.32 -8.13
N ILE A 1035 7.20 8.07 -7.66
CA ILE A 1035 7.40 7.86 -6.21
C ILE A 1035 8.72 8.53 -5.85
N PRO A 1036 8.77 9.41 -4.84
CA PRO A 1036 10.00 10.14 -4.59
C PRO A 1036 11.18 9.28 -4.09
N GLU A 1037 12.39 9.76 -4.34
CA GLU A 1037 13.65 9.11 -3.93
C GLU A 1037 14.02 9.49 -2.49
N TYR A 1038 13.47 8.78 -1.52
CA TYR A 1038 13.73 9.04 -0.09
C TYR A 1038 14.74 8.08 0.55
N LYS A 1039 15.10 7.00 -0.16
CA LYS A 1039 15.92 5.92 0.38
C LYS A 1039 17.39 6.05 0.05
N THR A 1040 17.74 6.90 -0.92
CA THR A 1040 19.13 7.14 -1.29
C THR A 1040 19.31 8.58 -1.74
N PHE A 1041 20.03 9.37 -0.97
CA PHE A 1041 20.43 10.73 -1.32
C PHE A 1041 21.73 11.08 -0.58
N LEU A 1042 22.30 12.25 -0.84
CA LEU A 1042 23.57 12.65 -0.23
C LEU A 1042 23.40 13.67 0.89
N CYS A 1043 24.22 13.52 1.93
CA CYS A 1043 24.28 14.44 3.06
C CYS A 1043 25.71 14.66 3.57
N ASN A 1044 25.82 15.55 4.55
CA ASN A 1044 26.96 15.73 5.42
C ASN A 1044 26.46 15.81 6.87
N ILE A 1045 27.34 15.52 7.82
CA ILE A 1045 27.05 15.57 9.25
C ILE A 1045 28.17 16.28 10.00
N LYS A 1046 27.79 17.09 10.99
CA LYS A 1046 28.72 17.71 11.94
C LYS A 1046 28.11 17.77 13.33
N LYS A 1047 28.96 17.83 14.36
CA LYS A 1047 28.55 18.16 15.72
C LYS A 1047 27.86 19.54 15.73
N ALA A 1048 26.71 19.65 16.41
CA ALA A 1048 25.87 20.85 16.40
C ALA A 1048 26.33 21.90 17.41
#